data_AF-A0A962WQA9-F1
#
_entry.id   AF-A0A962WQA9-F1
#
_cell.length_a   1.000
_cell.length_b   1.000
_cell.length_c   1.000
_cell.angle_alpha   90.00
_cell.angle_beta   90.00
_cell.angle_gamma   90.00
#
_symmetry.space_group_name_H-M   'P 1'
#
loop_
_entity.id
_entity.type
_entity.pdbx_description
1 polymer ?
#
loop_
_entity_poly.entity_id
_entity_poly.type
_entity_poly.pdbx_seq_one_letter_code
_entity_poly.pdbx_strand_id
1 'polypeptide(L)'
;MDTAYNRLRIFTLGLGLSTALLPAIWSAPLSAANLSGADMLDYTAYPVTTVSSVTPKVMMVMSRDHQYFFKAYNDYSDLDGDGIVETTYDNSISYYGYFDQDKCYDYVEESLPSAPNIDYFKPKAFTPDHYCDAVDGEWSGNFLNWASMTRMDIVRKIVYGGRRYLDNPQTNSVDGETILERALLPHDAHSFAKYYGGDDLPKLTPFNVRTDTTNGGNNDGVDNLDEGITICNTTYATSGQSQTTNARPLMRIVKGNYALWAAGEVRQCRFSQESGGTNNNDFAVSGIDAGPSSPSNSLRLGTGDSQEPDWRVQVRVCVPGLINLNNNNENCRLYPDGNYKPSGLIQEYGEENKIDFGLFTGTFEKNISGGVLRKNPGGLGDEINVDTDGTFKADPNSATPSVGIIRALDVFKIWGWSFQNSRYFGSGSSDNCGFQLNSITEGYCASWGNPMAEMYAEAVRYFAGLQPTAAFDANDNNYVGGLKEDVWEDPMTDDNWCAGINIVVVNSSLSSYDEDTDHFEDIGAPNPIDLTNAVGDAEGFTGKDYLVGRVGAKGLPGNDEYCTAKTVSGLGEVVGVCPEGPTIDGTYRIAGMAHYAATHDIRPNLQGDQRITSYMVQLATNVPKFEVDTDFGVDADGDGNPENDPDVTILPAYRLVKNDGGGTLVDFKLVQKQTQTSDGVFEGKAIVQWEDSEQGGDFDKDVWGTIAFKLDTNVTPFTIEVTTDVVDYQSNNGQLFGFIISGTTQDGFHAYSGGNGNGIPSPAFRVSYNDPDILMSDCDNDPFEGKDIPNTSTKTAKNYCESTDPPRTHVFTVAPNGGGAGLLPDPLLLAAKYGGFIDSNGNDLPDLKDEYDIRDTSGTKVPGGDGIPDTYFFVTNPSALEDALRAVFDQVIERVASGTAAAVVANSQEGTGAVFQALYDPVKSDNLGNEATWMGTLHALFVDPAGYLREDSNGNDKLDNYNTDKVIEIYFDEDL
;
A
#
# COMPACT_ATOMS: atom_id res chain seq x y z
N MET A 1 -39.29 35.06 -6.71
CA MET A 1 -40.71 35.45 -6.59
C MET A 1 -41.40 34.39 -5.72
N ASP A 2 -42.03 34.64 -4.59
CA ASP A 2 -42.09 35.77 -3.67
C ASP A 2 -42.98 35.29 -2.50
N THR A 3 -42.46 35.31 -1.25
CA THR A 3 -43.14 35.69 0.02
C THR A 3 -44.37 34.91 0.58
N ALA A 4 -44.69 34.85 1.89
CA ALA A 4 -44.01 35.11 3.18
C ALA A 4 -45.02 34.96 4.39
N TYR A 5 -44.45 34.91 5.61
CA TYR A 5 -44.96 35.27 6.98
C TYR A 5 -46.00 34.39 7.75
N ASN A 6 -46.12 34.37 9.11
CA ASN A 6 -45.27 34.39 10.33
C ASN A 6 -46.18 34.50 11.61
N ARG A 7 -45.74 33.96 12.77
CA ARG A 7 -45.96 34.37 14.22
C ARG A 7 -47.04 33.78 15.18
N LEU A 8 -46.55 32.94 16.13
CA LEU A 8 -46.32 33.08 17.61
C LEU A 8 -47.23 33.89 18.59
N ARG A 9 -47.40 33.38 19.84
CA ARG A 9 -47.60 34.14 21.12
C ARG A 9 -47.04 33.42 22.38
N ILE A 10 -46.63 34.20 23.38
CA ILE A 10 -45.85 33.96 24.64
C ILE A 10 -46.73 34.07 25.92
N PHE A 11 -46.35 33.54 27.11
CA PHE A 11 -46.46 34.19 28.47
C PHE A 11 -45.79 33.43 29.66
N THR A 12 -45.45 34.14 30.76
CA THR A 12 -44.48 33.88 31.88
C THR A 12 -45.05 33.89 33.33
N LEU A 13 -44.21 33.51 34.35
CA LEU A 13 -44.22 33.68 35.86
C LEU A 13 -44.99 32.64 36.74
N GLY A 14 -44.68 32.22 37.99
CA GLY A 14 -43.64 32.46 39.04
C GLY A 14 -44.20 32.43 40.52
N LEU A 15 -43.51 31.75 41.48
CA LEU A 15 -43.45 31.88 43.00
C LEU A 15 -44.44 31.16 44.02
N GLY A 16 -43.88 30.39 45.00
CA GLY A 16 -43.93 30.66 46.48
C GLY A 16 -44.65 29.77 47.56
N LEU A 17 -43.89 28.98 48.36
CA LEU A 17 -43.91 28.61 49.84
C LEU A 17 -45.14 28.10 50.70
N SER A 18 -44.99 26.86 51.24
CA SER A 18 -45.03 26.34 52.67
C SER A 18 -46.22 26.42 53.70
N THR A 19 -46.56 25.28 54.35
CA THR A 19 -46.66 24.95 55.83
C THR A 19 -47.87 24.11 56.40
N ALA A 20 -47.54 22.94 57.02
CA ALA A 20 -47.92 22.35 58.35
C ALA A 20 -49.31 21.72 58.77
N LEU A 21 -49.32 20.37 58.93
CA LEU A 21 -49.63 19.44 60.09
C LEU A 21 -50.93 19.44 60.99
N LEU A 22 -51.69 18.31 60.92
CA LEU A 22 -52.39 17.43 61.95
C LEU A 22 -53.72 17.84 62.70
N PRO A 23 -54.56 16.92 63.30
CA PRO A 23 -55.27 15.68 62.83
C PRO A 23 -56.76 15.48 63.33
N ALA A 24 -57.46 14.41 62.86
CA ALA A 24 -58.51 13.55 63.52
C ALA A 24 -60.03 13.50 63.08
N ILE A 25 -60.43 12.36 62.45
CA ILE A 25 -61.64 11.46 62.62
C ILE A 25 -62.92 11.53 61.69
N TRP A 26 -63.07 10.44 60.89
CA TRP A 26 -64.23 9.66 60.33
C TRP A 26 -65.11 10.08 59.11
N SER A 27 -65.25 9.09 58.20
CA SER A 27 -66.18 8.88 57.05
C SER A 27 -65.80 9.44 55.65
N ALA A 28 -65.82 8.55 54.65
CA ALA A 28 -65.47 8.71 53.21
C ALA A 28 -66.16 9.92 52.53
N PRO A 29 -65.57 10.61 51.51
CA PRO A 29 -64.89 10.05 50.32
C PRO A 29 -63.55 10.73 49.93
N LEU A 30 -62.93 10.15 48.89
CA LEU A 30 -61.90 10.69 48.00
C LEU A 30 -61.63 12.21 48.10
N SER A 31 -60.38 12.56 48.39
CA SER A 31 -59.73 13.81 47.96
C SER A 31 -58.29 13.38 47.62
N ALA A 32 -57.82 13.29 46.39
CA ALA A 32 -57.77 14.32 45.34
C ALA A 32 -57.24 15.65 45.88
N ALA A 33 -55.90 15.82 45.84
CA ALA A 33 -55.26 17.04 45.36
C ALA A 33 -53.77 16.78 45.02
N ASN A 34 -53.51 16.69 43.72
CA ASN A 34 -52.36 17.20 42.97
C ASN A 34 -50.94 16.78 43.40
N LEU A 35 -50.35 15.83 42.65
CA LEU A 35 -48.97 15.97 42.18
C LEU A 35 -49.00 16.45 40.72
N SER A 36 -48.18 17.46 40.45
CA SER A 36 -47.86 18.01 39.15
C SER A 36 -47.39 16.92 38.19
N GLY A 37 -47.89 16.97 36.95
CA GLY A 37 -47.39 16.12 35.86
C GLY A 37 -45.92 16.43 35.57
N ALA A 38 -45.13 15.38 35.41
CA ALA A 38 -43.81 15.48 34.81
C ALA A 38 -43.97 15.92 33.35
N ASP A 39 -43.07 16.79 32.90
CA ASP A 39 -43.00 17.22 31.49
C ASP A 39 -41.94 16.37 30.77
N MET A 40 -42.01 16.26 29.45
CA MET A 40 -41.09 15.45 28.64
C MET A 40 -39.64 15.96 28.69
N LEU A 41 -39.46 17.20 29.16
CA LEU A 41 -38.14 17.79 29.47
C LEU A 41 -37.47 17.20 30.73
N ASP A 42 -38.19 16.46 31.57
CA ASP A 42 -37.60 15.82 32.77
C ASP A 42 -36.96 14.44 32.46
N TYR A 43 -37.13 13.91 31.24
CA TYR A 43 -36.63 12.59 30.81
C TYR A 43 -35.78 12.63 29.53
N THR A 44 -35.04 13.72 29.27
CA THR A 44 -33.94 13.67 28.29
C THR A 44 -32.76 12.92 28.90
N ALA A 45 -32.89 11.60 29.01
CA ALA A 45 -31.75 10.71 29.13
C ALA A 45 -31.37 10.27 27.71
N TYR A 46 -30.15 10.59 27.28
CA TYR A 46 -29.51 9.84 26.22
C TYR A 46 -29.50 8.36 26.65
N PRO A 47 -29.80 7.41 25.76
CA PRO A 47 -29.79 6.00 26.14
C PRO A 47 -28.44 5.66 26.73
N VAL A 48 -28.42 5.32 28.03
CA VAL A 48 -27.26 4.72 28.68
C VAL A 48 -27.23 3.30 28.17
N THR A 49 -26.38 3.03 27.20
CA THR A 49 -26.07 1.67 26.75
C THR A 49 -25.38 0.96 27.92
N THR A 50 -26.02 -0.07 28.47
CA THR A 50 -25.30 -1.07 29.28
C THR A 50 -24.92 -2.22 28.35
N VAL A 51 -24.01 -1.92 27.44
CA VAL A 51 -23.08 -2.88 26.85
C VAL A 51 -21.72 -2.26 27.08
N SER A 52 -20.75 -3.03 27.57
CA SER A 52 -19.34 -2.63 27.53
C SER A 52 -18.94 -2.54 26.06
N SER A 53 -19.26 -1.44 25.38
CA SER A 53 -18.68 -1.14 24.07
C SER A 53 -17.23 -0.78 24.34
N VAL A 54 -16.36 -1.78 24.33
CA VAL A 54 -14.93 -1.56 24.37
C VAL A 54 -14.50 -1.14 22.98
N THR A 55 -13.66 -0.11 22.90
CA THR A 55 -13.01 0.30 21.65
C THR A 55 -12.32 -0.90 21.00
N PRO A 56 -12.62 -1.21 19.72
CA PRO A 56 -11.92 -2.27 18.99
C PRO A 56 -10.45 -1.94 18.82
N LYS A 57 -9.66 -3.00 18.71
CA LYS A 57 -8.20 -2.92 18.62
C LYS A 57 -7.77 -3.28 17.22
N VAL A 58 -6.97 -2.41 16.61
CA VAL A 58 -6.33 -2.62 15.33
C VAL A 58 -4.83 -2.64 15.54
N MET A 59 -4.19 -3.76 15.23
CA MET A 59 -2.74 -3.84 15.09
C MET A 59 -2.39 -3.67 13.62
N MET A 60 -1.73 -2.57 13.27
CA MET A 60 -1.13 -2.44 11.95
C MET A 60 0.17 -3.24 11.91
N VAL A 61 0.35 -4.08 10.89
CA VAL A 61 1.60 -4.78 10.61
C VAL A 61 2.13 -4.22 9.31
N MET A 62 3.13 -3.34 9.39
CA MET A 62 3.65 -2.65 8.22
C MET A 62 5.05 -3.15 7.89
N SER A 63 5.31 -3.36 6.59
CA SER A 63 6.66 -3.67 6.14
C SER A 63 7.63 -2.54 6.51
N ARG A 64 8.92 -2.89 6.58
CA ARG A 64 10.00 -1.92 6.66
C ARG A 64 10.95 -2.32 5.55
N ASP A 65 10.73 -1.76 4.38
CA ASP A 65 11.40 -2.20 3.17
C ASP A 65 11.76 -1.00 2.27
N HIS A 66 12.84 -1.14 1.51
CA HIS A 66 13.34 -0.12 0.59
C HIS A 66 12.33 0.25 -0.52
N GLN A 67 11.38 -0.63 -0.82
CA GLN A 67 10.38 -0.45 -1.88
C GLN A 67 9.47 0.76 -1.64
N TYR A 68 9.29 1.20 -0.39
CA TYR A 68 8.59 2.45 -0.08
C TYR A 68 9.27 3.71 -0.66
N PHE A 69 10.55 3.65 -1.00
CA PHE A 69 11.31 4.82 -1.44
C PHE A 69 11.31 5.00 -2.97
N PHE A 70 10.68 4.10 -3.73
CA PHE A 70 10.44 4.32 -5.16
C PHE A 70 9.34 5.38 -5.40
N LYS A 71 9.28 5.86 -6.65
CA LYS A 71 8.24 6.79 -7.12
C LYS A 71 6.85 6.27 -6.81
N ALA A 72 5.98 7.15 -6.27
CA ALA A 72 4.59 6.82 -5.97
C ALA A 72 3.78 6.55 -7.24
N TYR A 73 4.05 7.33 -8.28
CA TYR A 73 3.43 7.19 -9.60
C TYR A 73 4.47 6.62 -10.55
N ASN A 74 4.28 5.38 -10.97
CA ASN A 74 5.10 4.80 -12.03
C ASN A 74 4.63 5.29 -13.42
N ASP A 75 5.30 4.87 -14.48
CA ASP A 75 4.98 5.29 -15.87
C ASP A 75 4.49 4.09 -16.69
N TYR A 76 3.84 3.13 -16.02
CA TYR A 76 3.43 1.84 -16.58
C TYR A 76 2.21 1.20 -15.87
N SER A 77 1.53 1.94 -14.99
CA SER A 77 0.28 1.53 -14.38
C SER A 77 -0.87 2.34 -14.97
N ASP A 78 -2.02 1.71 -15.05
CA ASP A 78 -3.30 2.36 -15.21
C ASP A 78 -3.70 2.96 -13.84
N LEU A 79 -3.75 4.29 -13.80
CA LEU A 79 -4.00 5.07 -12.59
C LEU A 79 -5.47 5.47 -12.44
N ASP A 80 -6.28 5.45 -13.49
CA ASP A 80 -7.68 5.88 -13.46
C ASP A 80 -8.69 4.76 -13.77
N GLY A 81 -8.20 3.56 -14.09
CA GLY A 81 -8.98 2.35 -14.31
C GLY A 81 -9.66 2.31 -15.69
N ASP A 82 -9.22 3.12 -16.66
CA ASP A 82 -9.79 3.16 -18.00
C ASP A 82 -9.26 2.05 -18.95
N GLY A 83 -8.33 1.22 -18.47
CA GLY A 83 -7.66 0.15 -19.21
C GLY A 83 -6.46 0.63 -20.03
N ILE A 84 -6.08 1.91 -19.93
CA ILE A 84 -4.93 2.52 -20.59
C ILE A 84 -3.89 2.87 -19.52
N VAL A 85 -2.63 2.50 -19.78
CA VAL A 85 -1.53 2.82 -18.87
C VAL A 85 -1.05 4.26 -19.02
N GLU A 86 -0.82 4.96 -17.90
CA GLU A 86 -0.27 6.32 -17.89
C GLU A 86 1.25 6.27 -18.03
N THR A 87 1.76 6.80 -19.15
CA THR A 87 3.20 6.88 -19.43
C THR A 87 3.80 8.26 -19.13
N THR A 88 2.96 9.24 -18.77
CA THR A 88 3.35 10.62 -18.45
C THR A 88 2.27 11.29 -17.59
N TYR A 89 2.45 12.56 -17.23
CA TYR A 89 1.45 13.35 -16.51
C TYR A 89 0.17 13.56 -17.35
N ASP A 90 -0.98 13.26 -16.75
CA ASP A 90 -2.29 13.57 -17.27
C ASP A 90 -3.02 14.54 -16.31
N ASN A 91 -3.37 15.73 -16.81
CA ASN A 91 -4.02 16.75 -15.98
C ASN A 91 -5.48 16.41 -15.60
N SER A 92 -6.09 15.38 -16.19
CA SER A 92 -7.41 14.89 -15.77
C SER A 92 -7.35 14.05 -14.49
N ILE A 93 -6.16 13.54 -14.14
CA ILE A 93 -5.93 12.73 -12.94
C ILE A 93 -5.57 13.64 -11.76
N SER A 94 -6.20 13.34 -10.63
CA SER A 94 -5.92 13.94 -9.33
C SER A 94 -4.81 13.17 -8.63
N TYR A 95 -3.59 13.69 -8.66
CA TYR A 95 -2.44 13.06 -8.02
C TYR A 95 -2.40 13.40 -6.54
N TYR A 96 -2.65 12.41 -5.68
CA TYR A 96 -2.49 12.49 -4.24
C TYR A 96 -1.03 12.70 -3.79
N GLY A 97 -0.81 13.54 -2.78
CA GLY A 97 0.52 13.77 -2.21
C GLY A 97 0.54 14.94 -1.24
N TYR A 98 1.72 15.41 -0.84
CA TYR A 98 1.85 16.51 0.12
C TYR A 98 1.36 17.86 -0.40
N PHE A 99 1.30 18.04 -1.73
CA PHE A 99 0.69 19.22 -2.33
C PHE A 99 -0.82 19.01 -2.45
N ASP A 100 -1.60 20.07 -2.31
CA ASP A 100 -3.02 20.05 -2.65
C ASP A 100 -3.12 20.16 -4.17
N GLN A 101 -3.74 19.17 -4.79
CA GLN A 101 -3.93 19.10 -6.24
C GLN A 101 -4.71 20.30 -6.81
N ASP A 102 -5.55 20.95 -6.01
CA ASP A 102 -6.37 22.09 -6.42
C ASP A 102 -5.75 23.44 -6.02
N LYS A 103 -4.41 23.48 -5.83
CA LYS A 103 -3.69 24.71 -5.48
C LYS A 103 -2.50 24.99 -6.37
N CYS A 104 -2.20 26.29 -6.45
CA CYS A 104 -0.99 26.83 -7.04
C CYS A 104 -0.03 27.31 -5.95
N TYR A 105 1.27 27.13 -6.20
CA TYR A 105 2.34 27.37 -5.22
C TYR A 105 3.38 28.33 -5.77
N ASP A 106 3.92 29.19 -4.90
CA ASP A 106 5.17 29.91 -5.14
C ASP A 106 6.30 29.15 -4.42
N TYR A 107 7.51 29.14 -4.99
CA TYR A 107 8.68 28.70 -4.24
C TYR A 107 9.38 29.91 -3.64
N VAL A 108 9.51 29.92 -2.31
CA VAL A 108 9.98 31.07 -1.56
C VAL A 108 11.20 30.71 -0.73
N GLU A 109 12.12 31.66 -0.59
CA GLU A 109 13.17 31.63 0.42
C GLU A 109 12.82 32.67 1.50
N GLU A 110 12.41 32.20 2.68
CA GLU A 110 11.98 33.05 3.79
C GLU A 110 12.74 32.67 5.07
N SER A 111 12.87 33.61 6.00
CA SER A 111 13.33 33.31 7.35
C SER A 111 12.13 33.18 8.27
N LEU A 112 11.85 31.95 8.71
CA LEU A 112 10.82 31.68 9.71
C LEU A 112 11.40 31.82 11.12
N PRO A 113 10.59 32.18 12.14
CA PRO A 113 11.08 32.36 13.51
C PRO A 113 11.82 31.14 14.08
N SER A 114 11.45 29.93 13.68
CA SER A 114 12.06 28.66 14.10
C SER A 114 13.09 28.10 13.12
N ALA A 115 13.21 28.66 11.91
CA ALA A 115 14.04 28.15 10.84
C ALA A 115 14.53 29.32 9.95
N PRO A 116 15.72 29.87 10.22
CA PRO A 116 16.27 30.94 9.39
C PRO A 116 16.70 30.39 8.03
N ASN A 117 16.38 31.12 6.96
CA ASN A 117 16.70 30.79 5.57
C ASN A 117 16.21 29.39 5.13
N ILE A 118 14.89 29.19 5.21
CA ILE A 118 14.23 28.01 4.67
C ILE A 118 13.62 28.34 3.32
N ASP A 119 13.75 27.40 2.40
CA ASP A 119 13.20 27.40 1.06
C ASP A 119 12.19 26.27 0.92
N TYR A 120 10.98 26.61 0.47
CA TYR A 120 9.84 25.70 0.42
C TYR A 120 8.75 26.20 -0.55
N PHE A 121 7.84 25.30 -0.91
CA PHE A 121 6.65 25.61 -1.67
C PHE A 121 5.55 26.15 -0.75
N LYS A 122 5.12 27.38 -1.02
CA LYS A 122 4.10 28.10 -0.27
C LYS A 122 2.81 28.15 -1.08
N PRO A 123 1.69 27.63 -0.57
CA PRO A 123 0.41 27.70 -1.28
C PRO A 123 0.01 29.16 -1.47
N LYS A 124 -0.52 29.47 -2.65
CA LYS A 124 -0.80 30.85 -3.07
C LYS A 124 -2.27 31.09 -3.42
N ALA A 125 -2.87 30.20 -4.21
CA ALA A 125 -4.27 30.29 -4.59
C ALA A 125 -4.85 28.89 -4.84
N PHE A 126 -6.18 28.79 -4.80
CA PHE A 126 -6.90 27.65 -5.35
C PHE A 126 -7.00 27.75 -6.87
N THR A 127 -7.01 26.61 -7.53
CA THR A 127 -7.29 26.46 -8.96
C THR A 127 -8.43 25.45 -9.17
N PRO A 128 -9.36 25.69 -10.12
CA PRO A 128 -10.45 24.77 -10.39
C PRO A 128 -10.11 23.63 -11.38
N ASP A 129 -8.95 23.69 -12.03
CA ASP A 129 -8.60 22.81 -13.16
C ASP A 129 -7.13 22.36 -13.14
N HIS A 130 -6.50 22.40 -11.96
CA HIS A 130 -5.10 22.06 -11.71
C HIS A 130 -4.07 22.96 -12.41
N TYR A 131 -4.49 23.98 -13.17
CA TYR A 131 -3.58 24.93 -13.83
C TYR A 131 -3.39 26.23 -13.05
N CYS A 132 -2.23 26.87 -13.25
CA CYS A 132 -1.85 28.12 -12.59
C CYS A 132 -1.80 29.33 -13.53
N ASP A 133 -2.31 29.22 -14.75
CA ASP A 133 -2.31 30.33 -15.73
C ASP A 133 -3.41 31.37 -15.48
N ALA A 134 -4.47 31.00 -14.75
CA ALA A 134 -5.61 31.87 -14.44
C ALA A 134 -5.64 32.40 -13.00
N VAL A 135 -4.72 31.96 -12.12
CA VAL A 135 -4.68 32.29 -10.68
C VAL A 135 -3.26 32.68 -10.24
N ASP A 136 -3.12 33.19 -9.02
CA ASP A 136 -1.80 33.50 -8.47
C ASP A 136 -1.05 32.23 -8.06
N GLY A 137 0.22 32.11 -8.46
CA GLY A 137 1.10 30.99 -8.15
C GLY A 137 1.82 30.49 -9.41
N GLU A 138 3.00 29.90 -9.25
CA GLU A 138 3.85 29.48 -10.37
C GLU A 138 3.81 27.98 -10.65
N TRP A 139 3.46 27.18 -9.63
CA TRP A 139 3.53 25.72 -9.67
C TRP A 139 2.19 25.08 -9.39
N SER A 140 1.75 24.16 -10.25
CA SER A 140 0.60 23.29 -9.99
C SER A 140 0.92 22.27 -8.91
N GLY A 141 0.09 22.21 -7.86
CA GLY A 141 0.20 21.19 -6.83
C GLY A 141 0.00 19.77 -7.36
N ASN A 142 -0.93 19.61 -8.31
CA ASN A 142 -1.20 18.32 -8.97
C ASN A 142 0.05 17.80 -9.70
N PHE A 143 0.68 18.67 -10.50
CA PHE A 143 1.91 18.33 -11.21
C PHE A 143 3.07 18.01 -10.26
N LEU A 144 3.21 18.75 -9.16
CA LEU A 144 4.26 18.50 -8.16
C LEU A 144 4.10 17.16 -7.44
N ASN A 145 2.86 16.70 -7.20
CA ASN A 145 2.60 15.39 -6.62
C ASN A 145 3.07 14.26 -7.56
N TRP A 146 2.67 14.29 -8.83
CA TRP A 146 3.13 13.34 -9.86
C TRP A 146 4.66 13.35 -10.01
N ALA A 147 5.24 14.54 -10.05
CA ALA A 147 6.65 14.72 -10.36
C ALA A 147 7.58 14.27 -9.24
N SER A 148 7.16 14.29 -7.96
CA SER A 148 8.09 14.22 -6.83
C SER A 148 7.78 13.22 -5.73
N MET A 149 6.55 12.72 -5.58
CA MET A 149 6.20 11.89 -4.41
C MET A 149 6.80 10.47 -4.47
N THR A 150 7.23 9.97 -3.31
CA THR A 150 7.60 8.56 -3.09
C THR A 150 6.44 7.82 -2.41
N ARG A 151 6.40 6.48 -2.50
CA ARG A 151 5.37 5.68 -1.81
C ARG A 151 5.38 5.93 -0.29
N MET A 152 6.55 6.15 0.30
CA MET A 152 6.69 6.49 1.72
C MET A 152 5.99 7.81 2.07
N ASP A 153 6.05 8.82 1.19
CA ASP A 153 5.37 10.09 1.43
C ASP A 153 3.85 9.94 1.43
N ILE A 154 3.33 9.10 0.52
CA ILE A 154 1.91 8.75 0.46
C ILE A 154 1.49 8.03 1.74
N VAL A 155 2.20 6.97 2.14
CA VAL A 155 1.90 6.21 3.36
C VAL A 155 1.91 7.12 4.58
N ARG A 156 2.90 8.02 4.71
CA ARG A 156 2.96 8.97 5.83
C ARG A 156 1.79 9.95 5.82
N LYS A 157 1.38 10.44 4.64
CA LYS A 157 0.23 11.34 4.51
C LYS A 157 -1.05 10.64 4.94
N ILE A 158 -1.30 9.43 4.43
CA ILE A 158 -2.52 8.67 4.71
C ILE A 158 -2.58 8.25 6.17
N VAL A 159 -1.49 7.72 6.71
CA VAL A 159 -1.49 7.21 8.08
C VAL A 159 -1.61 8.37 9.07
N TYR A 160 -0.78 9.43 8.97
CA TYR A 160 -0.70 10.46 10.01
C TYR A 160 -0.62 11.93 9.54
N GLY A 161 -0.83 12.22 8.27
CA GLY A 161 -0.80 13.59 7.73
C GLY A 161 0.58 14.05 7.22
N GLY A 162 1.55 13.15 7.12
CA GLY A 162 2.85 13.40 6.48
C GLY A 162 3.97 13.78 7.44
N ARG A 163 5.23 13.57 7.00
CA ARG A 163 6.42 13.84 7.81
C ARG A 163 6.62 15.35 8.00
N ARG A 164 6.44 15.84 9.23
CA ARG A 164 6.49 17.27 9.57
C ARG A 164 7.92 17.73 9.86
N TYR A 165 8.66 18.22 8.87
CA TYR A 165 10.00 18.80 9.10
C TYR A 165 9.97 19.96 10.10
N LEU A 166 8.96 20.82 10.04
CA LEU A 166 8.64 21.81 11.07
C LEU A 166 7.20 21.62 11.51
N ASP A 167 6.97 21.69 12.82
CA ASP A 167 5.65 21.57 13.41
C ASP A 167 5.47 22.51 14.60
N ASN A 168 5.26 23.79 14.32
CA ASN A 168 5.14 24.80 15.36
C ASN A 168 3.68 25.09 15.70
N PRO A 169 3.37 25.34 16.98
CA PRO A 169 2.06 25.84 17.37
C PRO A 169 1.92 27.32 17.04
N GLN A 170 0.69 27.73 16.80
CA GLN A 170 0.27 29.12 16.72
C GLN A 170 0.54 29.77 18.07
N THR A 171 1.10 30.97 18.02
CA THR A 171 1.27 31.84 19.17
C THR A 171 0.51 33.15 18.93
N ASN A 172 0.35 33.98 19.96
CA ASN A 172 -0.28 35.31 19.82
C ASN A 172 0.43 36.23 18.79
N SER A 173 1.60 35.85 18.28
CA SER A 173 2.45 36.65 17.39
C SER A 173 2.82 35.98 16.07
N VAL A 174 2.53 34.69 15.89
CA VAL A 174 2.91 33.91 14.69
C VAL A 174 1.82 32.85 14.46
N ASP A 175 1.30 32.77 13.23
CA ASP A 175 0.40 31.68 12.83
C ASP A 175 1.12 30.33 12.99
N GLY A 176 0.37 29.27 13.30
CA GLY A 176 0.92 27.92 13.35
C GLY A 176 1.53 27.55 11.98
N GLU A 177 2.68 26.90 12.02
CA GLU A 177 3.44 26.56 10.81
C GLU A 177 3.78 25.09 10.81
N THR A 178 3.26 24.38 9.80
CA THR A 178 3.61 22.99 9.53
C THR A 178 4.18 22.91 8.11
N ILE A 179 5.41 22.39 8.01
CA ILE A 179 6.09 22.15 6.74
C ILE A 179 6.37 20.66 6.64
N LEU A 180 5.81 20.04 5.60
CA LEU A 180 6.09 18.64 5.26
C LEU A 180 7.37 18.54 4.44
N GLU A 181 8.11 17.45 4.58
CA GLU A 181 9.33 17.18 3.81
C GLU A 181 9.29 15.76 3.24
N ARG A 182 9.60 15.66 1.94
CA ARG A 182 9.69 14.41 1.20
C ARG A 182 10.71 13.44 1.81
N ALA A 183 10.57 12.15 1.55
CA ALA A 183 11.58 11.15 1.88
C ALA A 183 12.95 11.45 1.25
N LEU A 184 14.02 11.12 1.97
CA LEU A 184 15.40 11.16 1.48
C LEU A 184 15.63 10.02 0.49
N LEU A 185 16.28 10.32 -0.64
CA LEU A 185 16.66 9.34 -1.66
C LEU A 185 18.18 9.36 -1.88
N PRO A 186 18.89 8.23 -1.73
CA PRO A 186 20.30 8.14 -2.06
C PRO A 186 20.54 8.30 -3.57
N HIS A 187 21.81 8.46 -3.99
CA HIS A 187 22.19 8.51 -5.41
C HIS A 187 22.32 7.10 -5.98
N ASP A 188 21.27 6.30 -5.79
CA ASP A 188 21.11 4.95 -6.30
C ASP A 188 19.78 4.87 -7.07
N ALA A 189 19.34 3.67 -7.45
CA ALA A 189 18.11 3.44 -8.19
C ALA A 189 16.80 3.86 -7.49
N HIS A 190 16.83 4.23 -6.19
CA HIS A 190 15.65 4.85 -5.56
C HIS A 190 15.44 6.29 -6.04
N SER A 191 16.49 6.96 -6.53
CA SER A 191 16.33 8.22 -7.26
C SER A 191 15.66 7.96 -8.60
N PHE A 192 14.77 8.86 -9.02
CA PHE A 192 14.01 8.68 -10.27
C PHE A 192 13.88 9.99 -11.06
N ALA A 193 13.75 9.85 -12.38
CA ALA A 193 13.54 10.95 -13.30
C ALA A 193 12.15 10.88 -13.95
N LYS A 194 11.51 12.05 -14.09
CA LYS A 194 10.24 12.29 -14.79
C LYS A 194 10.48 13.29 -15.91
N TYR A 195 10.07 12.95 -17.12
CA TYR A 195 10.13 13.84 -18.29
C TYR A 195 8.74 14.35 -18.62
N TYR A 196 8.63 15.64 -18.96
CA TYR A 196 7.39 16.22 -19.44
C TYR A 196 7.63 17.25 -20.54
N GLY A 197 6.97 17.05 -21.67
CA GLY A 197 7.06 17.88 -22.88
C GLY A 197 5.75 18.50 -23.35
N GLY A 198 4.67 18.42 -22.55
CA GLY A 198 3.34 18.92 -22.92
C GLY A 198 3.29 20.45 -23.09
N ASP A 199 2.45 20.93 -24.01
CA ASP A 199 2.35 22.37 -24.36
C ASP A 199 1.79 23.26 -23.25
N ASP A 200 1.11 22.64 -22.29
CA ASP A 200 0.56 23.21 -21.07
C ASP A 200 1.61 23.31 -19.95
N LEU A 201 2.86 22.88 -20.16
CA LEU A 201 3.96 23.05 -19.21
C LEU A 201 4.08 24.48 -18.62
N PRO A 202 3.91 25.58 -19.40
CA PRO A 202 3.93 26.94 -18.86
C PRO A 202 2.74 27.30 -17.95
N LYS A 203 1.70 26.46 -17.92
CA LYS A 203 0.56 26.58 -17.01
C LYS A 203 0.77 25.79 -15.72
N LEU A 204 1.64 24.78 -15.75
CA LEU A 204 1.93 23.88 -14.64
C LEU A 204 3.18 24.30 -13.84
N THR A 205 4.09 25.04 -14.48
CA THR A 205 5.41 25.40 -13.93
C THR A 205 5.79 26.84 -14.32
N PRO A 206 6.76 27.48 -13.65
CA PRO A 206 7.29 28.79 -14.06
C PRO A 206 8.10 28.74 -15.36
N PHE A 207 8.27 27.57 -15.97
CA PHE A 207 9.16 27.39 -17.11
C PHE A 207 8.41 27.50 -18.43
N ASN A 208 8.92 28.38 -19.30
CA ASN A 208 8.49 28.50 -20.68
C ASN A 208 9.63 28.01 -21.59
N VAL A 209 9.77 26.68 -21.65
CA VAL A 209 10.71 26.01 -22.55
C VAL A 209 9.99 25.55 -23.81
N ARG A 210 10.76 25.25 -24.87
CA ARG A 210 10.20 24.78 -26.14
C ARG A 210 9.51 23.43 -25.94
N THR A 211 8.26 23.33 -26.40
CA THR A 211 7.45 22.11 -26.49
C THR A 211 7.02 21.93 -27.96
N ASP A 212 6.62 20.73 -28.38
CA ASP A 212 6.28 20.48 -29.79
C ASP A 212 4.92 21.08 -30.20
N THR A 213 4.93 22.31 -30.74
CA THR A 213 3.75 22.93 -31.40
C THR A 213 4.03 23.60 -32.76
N THR A 214 5.23 23.43 -33.31
CA THR A 214 5.77 24.10 -34.52
C THR A 214 5.83 25.64 -34.52
N ASN A 215 7.05 26.17 -34.50
CA ASN A 215 7.47 27.29 -35.36
C ASN A 215 9.00 27.27 -35.55
N GLY A 216 9.50 26.15 -36.08
CA GLY A 216 10.90 25.99 -36.48
C GLY A 216 11.43 24.54 -36.57
N GLY A 217 10.70 23.54 -36.09
CA GLY A 217 11.12 22.13 -36.04
C GLY A 217 10.07 21.18 -36.59
N ASN A 218 10.53 20.05 -37.11
CA ASN A 218 9.80 18.87 -37.56
C ASN A 218 8.79 18.38 -36.51
N ASN A 219 7.51 18.38 -36.86
CA ASN A 219 6.47 17.65 -36.15
C ASN A 219 6.45 16.23 -36.74
N ASP A 220 7.43 15.41 -36.32
CA ASP A 220 7.58 14.01 -36.75
C ASP A 220 7.09 13.01 -35.71
N GLY A 221 6.52 13.49 -34.59
CA GLY A 221 6.07 12.66 -33.49
C GLY A 221 7.20 12.13 -32.62
N VAL A 222 8.39 12.75 -32.66
CA VAL A 222 9.54 12.42 -31.82
C VAL A 222 9.91 13.64 -30.97
N ASP A 223 9.82 13.51 -29.64
CA ASP A 223 10.24 14.55 -28.70
C ASP A 223 11.75 14.78 -28.81
N ASN A 224 12.18 15.92 -29.36
CA ASN A 224 13.61 16.18 -29.53
C ASN A 224 14.29 16.38 -28.18
N LEU A 225 15.57 16.01 -28.07
CA LEU A 225 16.42 16.22 -26.87
C LEU A 225 16.30 17.62 -26.23
N ASP A 226 16.04 18.68 -27.01
CA ASP A 226 15.97 20.07 -26.56
C ASP A 226 14.59 20.53 -26.06
N GLU A 227 13.59 19.64 -26.05
CA GLU A 227 12.18 19.93 -25.77
C GLU A 227 11.73 19.47 -24.38
N GLY A 228 10.83 20.22 -23.76
CA GLY A 228 10.31 19.94 -22.43
C GLY A 228 11.31 20.12 -21.29
N ILE A 229 10.98 19.54 -20.14
CA ILE A 229 11.83 19.49 -18.95
C ILE A 229 11.98 18.07 -18.44
N THR A 230 13.10 17.80 -17.77
CA THR A 230 13.29 16.59 -16.97
C THR A 230 13.50 16.98 -15.52
N ILE A 231 12.80 16.28 -14.64
CA ILE A 231 12.79 16.45 -13.19
C ILE A 231 13.40 15.19 -12.57
N CYS A 232 14.50 15.32 -11.82
CA CYS A 232 15.15 14.21 -11.13
C CYS A 232 15.04 14.37 -9.62
N ASN A 233 14.47 13.39 -8.94
CA ASN A 233 14.28 13.37 -7.50
C ASN A 233 15.41 12.59 -6.84
N THR A 234 16.14 13.25 -5.95
CA THR A 234 17.29 12.66 -5.24
C THR A 234 17.60 13.46 -3.98
N THR A 235 18.57 13.05 -3.18
CA THR A 235 19.16 13.85 -2.09
C THR A 235 20.64 14.04 -2.33
N TYR A 236 21.03 15.29 -2.60
CA TYR A 236 22.40 15.59 -2.95
C TYR A 236 23.29 15.79 -1.72
N ALA A 237 24.23 14.86 -1.52
CA ALA A 237 25.36 15.01 -0.62
C ALA A 237 26.67 14.54 -1.27
N THR A 238 27.79 15.10 -0.81
CA THR A 238 29.15 14.74 -1.29
C THR A 238 29.90 13.82 -0.33
N SER A 239 29.41 13.66 0.90
CA SER A 239 29.99 12.81 1.94
C SER A 239 28.96 12.45 3.01
N GLY A 240 29.34 11.56 3.94
CA GLY A 240 28.44 11.05 4.97
C GLY A 240 27.57 9.89 4.48
N GLN A 241 26.66 9.45 5.34
CA GLN A 241 25.76 8.34 5.09
C GLN A 241 24.29 8.77 5.06
N SER A 242 23.43 8.02 4.37
CA SER A 242 21.99 8.30 4.26
C SER A 242 21.29 8.46 5.62
N GLN A 243 21.70 7.68 6.62
CA GLN A 243 21.09 7.71 7.93
C GLN A 243 21.53 8.89 8.83
N THR A 244 22.65 9.56 8.51
CA THR A 244 23.20 10.65 9.35
C THR A 244 23.29 11.99 8.63
N THR A 245 23.03 12.03 7.33
CA THR A 245 23.13 13.27 6.55
C THR A 245 22.01 14.24 6.93
N ASN A 246 22.32 15.54 6.89
CA ASN A 246 21.34 16.63 6.98
C ASN A 246 21.02 17.22 5.60
N ALA A 247 21.48 16.58 4.52
CA ALA A 247 21.11 16.97 3.17
C ALA A 247 19.61 16.78 2.98
N ARG A 248 18.97 17.78 2.36
CA ARG A 248 17.52 17.83 2.22
C ARG A 248 17.11 17.26 0.86
N PRO A 249 15.96 16.58 0.76
CA PRO A 249 15.49 16.01 -0.50
C PRO A 249 15.27 17.09 -1.56
N LEU A 250 15.78 16.82 -2.76
CA LEU A 250 15.77 17.75 -3.88
C LEU A 250 14.92 17.22 -5.04
N MET A 251 14.40 18.18 -5.79
CA MET A 251 13.91 18.07 -7.15
C MET A 251 14.85 18.89 -8.04
N ARG A 252 15.60 18.23 -8.92
CA ARG A 252 16.58 18.86 -9.81
C ARG A 252 16.00 18.92 -11.21
N ILE A 253 15.94 20.11 -11.81
CA ILE A 253 15.21 20.31 -13.07
C ILE A 253 16.16 20.79 -14.16
N VAL A 254 16.06 20.18 -15.33
CA VAL A 254 16.80 20.58 -16.54
C VAL A 254 15.86 20.80 -17.71
N LYS A 255 16.29 21.66 -18.64
CA LYS A 255 15.70 21.73 -19.97
C LYS A 255 16.08 20.50 -20.80
N GLY A 256 15.11 19.95 -21.53
CA GLY A 256 15.30 18.87 -22.50
C GLY A 256 14.89 17.48 -21.98
N ASN A 257 14.89 16.50 -22.90
CA ASN A 257 14.55 15.10 -22.62
C ASN A 257 15.76 14.32 -22.08
N TYR A 258 15.74 14.10 -20.77
CA TYR A 258 16.67 13.25 -20.03
C TYR A 258 15.89 12.25 -19.19
N ALA A 259 14.82 11.65 -19.74
CA ALA A 259 13.99 10.66 -19.04
C ALA A 259 14.80 9.49 -18.42
N LEU A 260 16.00 9.23 -18.94
CA LEU A 260 16.98 8.25 -18.47
C LEU A 260 18.10 8.86 -17.60
N TRP A 261 17.87 9.99 -16.92
CA TRP A 261 18.87 10.62 -16.04
C TRP A 261 19.13 9.83 -14.75
N ALA A 262 18.14 9.06 -14.29
CA ALA A 262 18.29 8.13 -13.18
C ALA A 262 18.73 6.71 -13.61
N ALA A 263 19.12 6.52 -14.88
CA ALA A 263 19.44 5.24 -15.49
C ALA A 263 20.95 5.09 -15.82
N GLY A 264 21.82 5.66 -14.99
CA GLY A 264 23.27 5.63 -15.19
C GLY A 264 23.97 4.62 -14.27
N GLU A 265 25.18 4.21 -14.66
CA GLU A 265 26.10 3.44 -13.81
C GLU A 265 26.55 4.29 -12.60
N VAL A 266 26.57 3.71 -11.41
CA VAL A 266 27.04 4.23 -10.09
C VAL A 266 26.26 5.39 -9.48
N ARG A 267 25.79 6.37 -10.27
CA ARG A 267 25.27 7.64 -9.72
C ARG A 267 24.11 8.23 -10.50
N GLN A 268 22.93 8.14 -9.90
CA GLN A 268 21.67 8.64 -10.41
C GLN A 268 21.51 10.14 -10.11
N CYS A 269 20.81 10.85 -11.01
CA CYS A 269 20.45 12.26 -10.85
C CYS A 269 21.64 13.24 -10.62
N ARG A 270 22.86 12.86 -11.04
CA ARG A 270 24.05 13.72 -11.00
C ARG A 270 24.23 14.47 -12.31
N PHE A 271 24.69 15.71 -12.25
CA PHE A 271 25.15 16.40 -13.47
C PHE A 271 26.47 15.81 -13.96
N SER A 272 26.78 15.95 -15.25
CA SER A 272 28.08 15.52 -15.82
C SER A 272 29.28 16.13 -15.07
N GLN A 273 29.19 17.38 -14.62
CA GLN A 273 30.21 18.06 -13.81
C GLN A 273 30.33 17.51 -12.37
N GLU A 274 29.32 16.76 -11.92
CA GLU A 274 29.27 16.11 -10.62
C GLU A 274 29.59 14.61 -10.73
N SER A 275 30.23 14.21 -11.82
CA SER A 275 30.52 12.81 -12.17
C SER A 275 29.25 11.97 -12.37
N GLY A 276 28.23 12.53 -13.04
CA GLY A 276 27.11 11.76 -13.56
C GLY A 276 27.53 10.86 -14.73
N GLY A 277 27.04 9.62 -14.72
CA GLY A 277 27.38 8.58 -15.69
C GLY A 277 26.65 8.69 -17.03
N THR A 278 26.89 7.70 -17.90
CA THR A 278 26.15 7.50 -19.15
C THR A 278 25.09 6.43 -18.97
N ASN A 279 23.95 6.60 -19.63
CA ASN A 279 22.95 5.53 -19.74
C ASN A 279 23.16 4.72 -21.04
N ASN A 280 23.97 5.25 -21.98
CA ASN A 280 24.29 4.66 -23.28
C ASN A 280 23.06 4.50 -24.19
N ASN A 281 22.02 5.32 -23.99
CA ASN A 281 20.81 5.28 -24.80
C ASN A 281 21.09 5.52 -26.29
N ASP A 282 20.47 4.69 -27.13
CA ASP A 282 20.38 4.89 -28.57
C ASP A 282 18.90 4.81 -28.96
N PHE A 283 18.34 5.93 -29.41
CA PHE A 283 16.93 6.03 -29.81
C PHE A 283 16.54 4.97 -30.85
N ALA A 284 17.43 4.64 -31.78
CA ALA A 284 17.12 3.67 -32.84
C ALA A 284 16.86 2.26 -32.28
N VAL A 285 17.42 1.95 -31.11
CA VAL A 285 17.26 0.67 -30.43
C VAL A 285 16.18 0.77 -29.36
N SER A 286 16.29 1.78 -28.49
CA SER A 286 15.45 1.93 -27.31
C SER A 286 14.04 2.42 -27.64
N GLY A 287 13.89 3.25 -28.68
CA GLY A 287 12.66 3.97 -29.00
C GLY A 287 12.34 5.15 -28.06
N ILE A 288 13.25 5.51 -27.14
CA ILE A 288 13.12 6.69 -26.28
C ILE A 288 14.15 7.75 -26.69
N ASP A 289 13.71 8.94 -27.06
CA ASP A 289 14.59 10.04 -27.49
C ASP A 289 15.15 10.84 -26.29
N ALA A 290 15.74 10.11 -25.33
CA ALA A 290 16.39 10.69 -24.16
C ALA A 290 17.90 10.81 -24.37
N GLY A 291 18.51 11.82 -23.75
CA GLY A 291 19.96 12.02 -23.80
C GLY A 291 20.76 10.78 -23.35
N PRO A 292 21.85 10.41 -24.07
CA PRO A 292 22.64 9.21 -23.79
C PRO A 292 23.50 9.30 -22.51
N SER A 293 23.48 10.44 -21.85
CA SER A 293 24.34 10.76 -20.71
C SER A 293 23.70 11.76 -19.78
N SER A 294 24.19 11.81 -18.54
CA SER A 294 23.78 12.82 -17.56
C SER A 294 23.85 14.25 -18.13
N PRO A 295 22.83 15.09 -17.93
CA PRO A 295 22.80 16.47 -18.41
C PRO A 295 23.95 17.30 -17.83
N SER A 296 24.32 18.35 -18.57
CA SER A 296 25.20 19.42 -18.06
C SER A 296 24.44 20.27 -17.05
N ASN A 297 25.11 20.68 -15.96
CA ASN A 297 24.55 21.63 -14.99
C ASN A 297 24.20 23.01 -15.62
N SER A 298 24.71 23.31 -16.82
CA SER A 298 24.32 24.49 -17.60
C SER A 298 22.88 24.45 -18.12
N LEU A 299 22.25 23.28 -18.14
CA LEU A 299 20.84 23.10 -18.55
C LEU A 299 19.87 23.22 -17.36
N ARG A 300 20.40 23.40 -16.15
CA ARG A 300 19.62 23.48 -14.92
C ARG A 300 18.66 24.68 -14.96
N LEU A 301 17.42 24.46 -14.58
CA LEU A 301 16.36 25.46 -14.52
C LEU A 301 16.08 25.89 -13.07
N GLY A 302 15.99 27.20 -12.85
CA GLY A 302 15.78 27.80 -11.54
C GLY A 302 15.18 29.20 -11.60
N THR A 303 14.80 29.74 -10.44
CA THR A 303 14.42 31.14 -10.27
C THR A 303 15.69 32.00 -10.07
N GLY A 304 15.69 33.19 -10.69
CA GLY A 304 16.85 34.07 -10.97
C GLY A 304 18.03 34.12 -9.99
N ASP A 305 19.24 34.35 -10.55
CA ASP A 305 20.53 34.70 -9.92
C ASP A 305 21.08 33.81 -8.78
N SER A 306 20.38 32.75 -8.36
CA SER A 306 20.90 31.80 -7.37
C SER A 306 21.96 30.86 -7.99
N GLN A 307 23.10 30.69 -7.30
CA GLN A 307 24.20 29.83 -7.76
C GLN A 307 23.91 28.33 -7.61
N GLU A 308 22.76 27.92 -7.05
CA GLU A 308 22.35 26.52 -6.88
C GLU A 308 20.82 26.33 -7.03
N PRO A 309 20.28 26.23 -8.26
CA PRO A 309 18.83 26.21 -8.50
C PRO A 309 18.13 24.83 -8.32
N ASP A 310 18.58 24.03 -7.35
CA ASP A 310 17.89 22.78 -7.00
C ASP A 310 16.78 23.07 -5.97
N TRP A 311 15.61 22.43 -6.14
CA TRP A 311 14.38 22.77 -5.40
C TRP A 311 14.19 21.79 -4.24
N ARG A 312 14.10 22.28 -3.00
CA ARG A 312 13.81 21.42 -1.84
C ARG A 312 12.34 21.03 -1.86
N VAL A 313 12.05 19.73 -1.75
CA VAL A 313 10.67 19.25 -1.76
C VAL A 313 10.10 19.34 -0.35
N GLN A 314 9.73 20.57 0.00
CA GLN A 314 9.11 20.93 1.25
C GLN A 314 7.91 21.82 0.99
N VAL A 315 6.81 21.58 1.68
CA VAL A 315 5.56 22.29 1.43
C VAL A 315 4.92 22.75 2.73
N ARG A 316 4.49 24.00 2.77
CA ARG A 316 3.69 24.53 3.87
C ARG A 316 2.23 24.11 3.65
N VAL A 317 1.64 23.44 4.64
CA VAL A 317 0.28 22.89 4.56
C VAL A 317 -0.64 23.52 5.60
N CYS A 318 -1.95 23.33 5.44
CA CYS A 318 -2.96 23.77 6.40
C CYS A 318 -2.90 25.27 6.71
N VAL A 319 -2.70 26.08 5.67
CA VAL A 319 -2.62 27.54 5.78
C VAL A 319 -4.03 28.14 5.90
N PRO A 320 -4.37 28.84 7.01
CA PRO A 320 -5.69 29.45 7.17
C PRO A 320 -6.06 30.36 6.00
N GLY A 321 -7.29 30.23 5.49
CA GLY A 321 -7.76 30.95 4.30
C GLY A 321 -7.41 30.27 2.96
N LEU A 322 -6.53 29.28 2.98
CA LEU A 322 -6.21 28.39 1.86
C LEU A 322 -6.50 26.93 2.22
N ILE A 323 -7.50 26.67 3.07
CA ILE A 323 -8.03 25.32 3.34
C ILE A 323 -9.43 25.25 2.73
N ASN A 324 -9.67 24.29 1.85
CA ASN A 324 -11.00 24.02 1.33
C ASN A 324 -11.74 23.11 2.31
N LEU A 325 -12.58 23.68 3.17
CA LEU A 325 -13.32 22.91 4.18
C LEU A 325 -14.41 21.99 3.58
N ASN A 326 -14.77 22.15 2.30
CA ASN A 326 -15.76 21.30 1.65
C ASN A 326 -15.13 20.08 0.97
N ASN A 327 -13.87 20.21 0.53
CA ASN A 327 -13.10 19.16 -0.15
C ASN A 327 -11.68 19.21 0.40
N ASN A 328 -11.51 18.74 1.64
CA ASN A 328 -10.32 18.93 2.46
C ASN A 328 -9.15 18.05 1.99
N ASN A 329 -8.67 18.24 0.76
CA ASN A 329 -7.60 17.43 0.12
C ASN A 329 -6.29 17.35 0.92
N GLU A 330 -6.05 18.32 1.81
CA GLU A 330 -4.90 18.37 2.73
C GLU A 330 -5.15 17.65 4.06
N ASN A 331 -6.38 17.17 4.30
CA ASN A 331 -6.85 16.57 5.54
C ASN A 331 -6.50 17.41 6.78
N CYS A 332 -6.74 18.72 6.72
CA CYS A 332 -6.44 19.65 7.81
C CYS A 332 -7.50 19.59 8.91
N ARG A 333 -7.05 19.35 10.15
CA ARG A 333 -7.87 19.32 11.36
C ARG A 333 -7.57 20.52 12.26
N LEU A 334 -8.62 21.12 12.83
CA LEU A 334 -8.51 22.20 13.81
C LEU A 334 -8.39 21.64 15.23
N TYR A 335 -7.34 22.03 15.94
CA TYR A 335 -7.10 21.66 17.34
C TYR A 335 -7.54 22.78 18.31
N PRO A 336 -7.77 22.48 19.61
CA PRO A 336 -8.36 23.41 20.58
C PRO A 336 -7.73 24.80 20.67
N ASP A 337 -6.41 24.91 20.50
CA ASP A 337 -5.68 26.18 20.53
C ASP A 337 -5.79 27.00 19.23
N GLY A 338 -6.61 26.57 18.27
CA GLY A 338 -6.86 27.26 17.01
C GLY A 338 -5.94 26.85 15.86
N ASN A 339 -5.12 25.83 16.06
CA ASN A 339 -4.15 25.34 15.09
C ASN A 339 -4.76 24.40 14.07
N TYR A 340 -4.57 24.68 12.78
CA TYR A 340 -4.80 23.67 11.75
C TYR A 340 -3.53 22.83 11.56
N LYS A 341 -3.69 21.50 11.59
CA LYS A 341 -2.61 20.54 11.36
C LYS A 341 -3.08 19.47 10.37
N PRO A 342 -2.19 18.97 9.50
CA PRO A 342 -2.53 17.86 8.63
C PRO A 342 -2.76 16.61 9.48
N SER A 343 -3.78 15.83 9.16
CA SER A 343 -4.14 14.59 9.84
C SER A 343 -4.29 13.46 8.83
N GLY A 344 -4.06 12.22 9.28
CA GLY A 344 -4.34 11.01 8.53
C GLY A 344 -5.41 10.16 9.23
N LEU A 345 -5.58 8.93 8.75
CA LEU A 345 -6.62 8.02 9.20
C LEU A 345 -6.49 7.66 10.68
N ILE A 346 -5.27 7.51 11.21
CA ILE A 346 -5.13 7.17 12.64
C ILE A 346 -5.67 8.30 13.52
N GLN A 347 -5.51 9.57 13.14
CA GLN A 347 -6.12 10.67 13.88
C GLN A 347 -7.63 10.71 13.71
N GLU A 348 -8.14 10.42 12.52
CA GLU A 348 -9.57 10.41 12.23
C GLU A 348 -10.34 9.41 13.10
N TYR A 349 -9.82 8.18 13.23
CA TYR A 349 -10.47 7.11 13.99
C TYR A 349 -9.97 7.02 15.45
N GLY A 350 -8.70 7.36 15.71
CA GLY A 350 -8.04 7.17 17.00
C GLY A 350 -8.26 8.30 18.01
N GLU A 351 -8.38 9.56 17.56
CA GLU A 351 -8.61 10.69 18.49
C GLU A 351 -10.05 10.73 19.04
N GLU A 352 -10.99 10.09 18.34
CA GLU A 352 -12.39 9.97 18.75
C GLU A 352 -12.68 8.67 19.53
N ASN A 353 -11.64 7.90 19.87
CA ASN A 353 -11.73 6.58 20.53
C ASN A 353 -12.61 5.58 19.77
N LYS A 354 -12.70 5.68 18.44
CA LYS A 354 -13.41 4.70 17.60
C LYS A 354 -12.59 3.43 17.44
N ILE A 355 -11.26 3.56 17.38
CA ILE A 355 -10.31 2.45 17.23
C ILE A 355 -9.07 2.74 18.07
N ASP A 356 -8.57 1.73 18.78
CA ASP A 356 -7.26 1.73 19.42
C ASP A 356 -6.22 1.20 18.42
N PHE A 357 -5.23 2.01 18.06
CA PHE A 357 -4.22 1.65 17.07
C PHE A 357 -2.90 1.22 17.72
N GLY A 358 -2.38 0.08 17.30
CA GLY A 358 -1.02 -0.39 17.55
C GLY A 358 -0.23 -0.55 16.26
N LEU A 359 1.08 -0.78 16.36
CA LEU A 359 1.96 -1.01 15.20
C LEU A 359 3.04 -2.04 15.49
N PHE A 360 3.18 -3.00 14.59
CA PHE A 360 4.37 -3.83 14.37
C PHE A 360 5.07 -3.41 13.08
N THR A 361 6.39 -3.47 13.07
CA THR A 361 7.20 -3.35 11.85
C THR A 361 8.37 -4.33 11.87
N GLY A 362 8.96 -4.55 10.69
CA GLY A 362 10.29 -5.14 10.59
C GLY A 362 11.35 -4.25 11.22
N THR A 363 12.58 -4.75 11.32
CA THR A 363 13.70 -4.04 11.98
C THR A 363 14.92 -3.97 11.08
N PHE A 364 15.82 -3.03 11.35
CA PHE A 364 17.11 -2.94 10.64
C PHE A 364 18.12 -3.97 11.14
N GLU A 365 18.12 -4.26 12.44
CA GLU A 365 19.05 -5.25 13.01
C GLU A 365 18.64 -6.71 12.72
N LYS A 366 17.33 -6.98 12.70
CA LYS A 366 16.70 -8.24 12.32
C LYS A 366 15.86 -8.02 11.07
N ASN A 367 16.53 -7.79 9.95
CA ASN A 367 15.89 -7.39 8.70
C ASN A 367 15.31 -8.56 7.91
N ILE A 368 15.74 -9.79 8.18
CA ILE A 368 15.23 -11.01 7.53
C ILE A 368 14.53 -11.95 8.50
N SER A 369 14.12 -11.46 9.68
CA SER A 369 13.28 -12.22 10.59
C SER A 369 12.41 -11.33 11.47
N GLY A 370 11.23 -11.86 11.80
CA GLY A 370 10.34 -11.36 12.82
C GLY A 370 9.81 -9.94 12.61
N GLY A 371 9.32 -9.38 13.71
CA GLY A 371 8.86 -8.01 13.81
C GLY A 371 8.88 -7.56 15.26
N VAL A 372 8.94 -6.24 15.47
CA VAL A 372 8.91 -5.65 16.82
C VAL A 372 7.76 -4.70 16.97
N LEU A 373 7.22 -4.65 18.19
CA LEU A 373 6.16 -3.72 18.55
C LEU A 373 6.73 -2.29 18.58
N ARG A 374 6.11 -1.38 17.86
CA ARG A 374 6.40 0.06 17.85
C ARG A 374 5.43 0.87 18.68
N LYS A 375 4.22 0.34 18.92
CA LYS A 375 3.20 0.92 19.79
C LYS A 375 2.17 -0.14 20.20
N ASN A 376 1.89 -0.27 21.50
CA ASN A 376 0.72 -1.01 21.97
C ASN A 376 -0.60 -0.34 21.50
N PRO A 377 -1.68 -1.09 21.21
CA PRO A 377 -2.97 -0.51 20.85
C PRO A 377 -3.53 0.42 21.93
N GLY A 378 -3.79 1.67 21.53
CA GLY A 378 -4.38 2.68 22.42
C GLY A 378 -4.63 4.01 21.71
N GLY A 379 -5.00 5.03 22.47
CA GLY A 379 -5.22 6.38 21.96
C GLY A 379 -3.92 7.09 21.53
N LEU A 380 -4.08 8.22 20.83
CA LEU A 380 -2.97 9.01 20.26
C LEU A 380 -2.47 10.15 21.16
N GLY A 381 -3.03 10.28 22.36
CA GLY A 381 -2.65 11.33 23.31
C GLY A 381 -1.23 11.20 23.85
N ASP A 382 -0.51 10.12 23.57
CA ASP A 382 0.91 9.91 23.87
C ASP A 382 1.85 10.40 22.76
N GLU A 383 1.35 10.56 21.53
CA GLU A 383 2.12 11.02 20.37
C GLU A 383 1.75 12.43 19.90
N ILE A 384 0.50 12.84 20.08
CA ILE A 384 -0.04 14.12 19.63
C ILE A 384 -0.52 14.96 20.83
N ASN A 385 -0.30 16.27 20.75
CA ASN A 385 -0.86 17.24 21.67
C ASN A 385 -2.36 17.53 21.38
N VAL A 386 -3.21 16.48 21.46
CA VAL A 386 -4.62 16.49 21.04
C VAL A 386 -5.49 17.53 21.76
N ASP A 387 -5.23 17.76 23.04
CA ASP A 387 -6.01 18.71 23.87
C ASP A 387 -5.60 20.18 23.67
N THR A 388 -4.59 20.45 22.83
CA THR A 388 -3.99 21.79 22.69
C THR A 388 -3.79 22.16 21.22
N ASP A 389 -2.59 21.96 20.67
CA ASP A 389 -2.17 22.54 19.39
C ASP A 389 -2.00 21.52 18.24
N GLY A 390 -2.19 20.23 18.52
CA GLY A 390 -2.04 19.16 17.53
C GLY A 390 -0.62 18.92 17.04
N THR A 391 0.39 19.50 17.71
CA THR A 391 1.79 19.23 17.39
C THR A 391 2.20 17.82 17.82
N PHE A 392 3.17 17.24 17.12
CA PHE A 392 3.76 15.98 17.54
C PHE A 392 4.67 16.16 18.75
N LYS A 393 4.54 15.25 19.71
CA LYS A 393 5.32 15.28 20.96
C LYS A 393 6.78 14.90 20.76
N ALA A 394 7.05 14.02 19.79
CA ALA A 394 8.40 13.68 19.38
C ALA A 394 8.83 14.58 18.22
N ASP A 395 10.02 15.18 18.33
CA ASP A 395 10.62 15.92 17.21
C ASP A 395 11.10 14.94 16.12
N PRO A 396 10.55 15.02 14.89
CA PRO A 396 10.91 14.12 13.79
C PRO A 396 12.36 14.27 13.31
N ASN A 397 13.05 15.36 13.69
CA ASN A 397 14.46 15.59 13.36
C ASN A 397 15.40 15.22 14.53
N SER A 398 14.86 14.88 15.70
CA SER A 398 15.64 14.46 16.85
C SER A 398 16.07 13.00 16.69
N ALA A 399 17.29 12.66 17.11
CA ALA A 399 17.75 11.27 17.23
C ALA A 399 17.36 10.65 18.59
N THR A 400 16.54 11.33 19.40
CA THR A 400 16.11 10.80 20.71
C THR A 400 15.09 9.68 20.50
N PRO A 401 15.32 8.47 21.04
CA PRO A 401 14.41 7.35 20.88
C PRO A 401 13.03 7.64 21.50
N SER A 402 11.95 7.35 20.77
CA SER A 402 10.58 7.38 21.28
C SER A 402 9.74 6.26 20.67
N VAL A 403 8.77 5.78 21.45
CA VAL A 403 7.72 4.84 21.03
C VAL A 403 6.65 5.60 20.26
N GLY A 404 5.95 4.94 19.34
CA GLY A 404 4.81 5.51 18.63
C GLY A 404 4.72 5.12 17.16
N ILE A 405 3.50 5.12 16.62
CA ILE A 405 3.23 4.90 15.19
C ILE A 405 3.88 6.01 14.35
N ILE A 406 3.57 7.25 14.68
CA ILE A 406 4.03 8.45 13.97
C ILE A 406 5.55 8.49 14.03
N ARG A 407 6.10 8.22 15.22
CA ARG A 407 7.55 8.24 15.43
C ARG A 407 8.27 7.22 14.55
N ALA A 408 7.78 5.97 14.51
CA ALA A 408 8.41 4.92 13.73
C ALA A 408 8.46 5.30 12.24
N LEU A 409 7.32 5.70 11.68
CA LEU A 409 7.21 6.05 10.26
C LEU A 409 7.95 7.34 9.90
N ASP A 410 8.06 8.32 10.81
CA ASP A 410 8.78 9.58 10.58
C ASP A 410 10.28 9.37 10.35
N VAL A 411 10.89 8.42 11.06
CA VAL A 411 12.35 8.21 11.02
C VAL A 411 12.79 7.23 9.95
N PHE A 412 11.89 6.37 9.46
CA PHE A 412 12.20 5.40 8.40
C PHE A 412 12.85 6.06 7.18
N LYS A 413 13.98 5.49 6.79
CA LYS A 413 14.83 5.94 5.67
C LYS A 413 15.69 4.78 5.21
N ILE A 414 16.14 4.85 3.96
CA ILE A 414 17.16 3.94 3.45
C ILE A 414 18.43 4.09 4.29
N TRP A 415 18.92 2.98 4.83
CA TRP A 415 20.07 2.93 5.70
C TRP A 415 21.35 2.49 4.97
N GLY A 416 22.47 3.11 5.34
CA GLY A 416 23.80 2.59 5.04
C GLY A 416 24.39 2.95 3.69
N TRP A 417 23.72 3.77 2.87
CA TRP A 417 24.31 4.34 1.66
C TRP A 417 25.44 5.31 2.00
N SER A 418 26.60 5.19 1.35
CA SER A 418 27.73 6.11 1.50
C SER A 418 27.83 7.08 0.31
N PHE A 419 27.49 8.35 0.51
CA PHE A 419 27.54 9.39 -0.54
C PHE A 419 28.93 9.64 -1.12
N GLN A 420 29.98 9.37 -0.35
CA GLN A 420 31.36 9.54 -0.80
C GLN A 420 31.81 8.41 -1.74
N ASN A 421 31.29 7.21 -1.52
CA ASN A 421 31.75 5.99 -2.20
C ASN A 421 30.72 5.40 -3.16
N SER A 422 29.51 5.98 -3.21
CA SER A 422 28.38 5.57 -4.05
C SER A 422 28.08 4.08 -3.96
N ARG A 423 27.89 3.58 -2.73
CA ARG A 423 27.57 2.17 -2.46
C ARG A 423 27.17 1.97 -1.01
N TYR A 424 26.62 0.78 -0.73
CA TYR A 424 26.20 0.30 0.57
C TYR A 424 27.31 -0.39 1.38
N PHE A 425 28.57 -0.42 0.93
CA PHE A 425 29.61 -1.14 1.67
C PHE A 425 31.00 -0.50 1.64
N GLY A 426 31.87 -0.95 2.54
CA GLY A 426 33.31 -0.64 2.51
C GLY A 426 33.67 0.80 2.91
N SER A 427 32.78 1.55 3.59
CA SER A 427 33.05 2.95 3.93
C SER A 427 32.41 3.46 5.23
N GLY A 428 33.24 3.75 6.24
CA GLY A 428 32.79 4.43 7.45
C GLY A 428 31.69 3.66 8.18
N SER A 429 30.53 4.29 8.38
CA SER A 429 29.31 3.68 8.92
C SER A 429 28.30 3.30 7.83
N SER A 430 28.76 3.01 6.61
CA SER A 430 27.91 2.38 5.59
C SER A 430 27.39 1.04 6.10
N ASP A 431 26.39 0.50 5.42
CA ASP A 431 26.03 -0.91 5.57
C ASP A 431 27.24 -1.81 5.25
N ASN A 432 27.08 -3.11 5.44
CA ASN A 432 27.96 -4.13 4.91
C ASN A 432 27.25 -4.96 3.82
N CYS A 433 26.51 -4.26 2.94
CA CYS A 433 25.81 -4.90 1.83
C CYS A 433 26.66 -4.86 0.56
N GLY A 434 27.46 -5.92 0.36
CA GLY A 434 28.34 -6.07 -0.79
C GLY A 434 27.61 -6.43 -2.08
N PHE A 435 28.36 -6.53 -3.18
CA PHE A 435 27.82 -6.91 -4.50
C PHE A 435 27.38 -8.38 -4.58
N GLN A 436 26.30 -8.64 -5.30
CA GLN A 436 25.93 -9.94 -5.86
C GLN A 436 25.82 -11.03 -4.80
N LEU A 437 25.18 -10.70 -3.67
CA LEU A 437 24.88 -11.65 -2.62
C LEU A 437 23.75 -12.58 -3.10
N ASN A 438 23.79 -13.85 -2.69
CA ASN A 438 22.70 -14.82 -2.89
C ASN A 438 22.10 -15.30 -1.56
N SER A 439 22.48 -14.63 -0.48
CA SER A 439 21.96 -14.77 0.88
C SER A 439 22.48 -13.56 1.67
N ILE A 440 21.65 -13.06 2.58
CA ILE A 440 22.02 -11.96 3.46
C ILE A 440 22.04 -12.45 4.91
N THR A 441 22.65 -11.67 5.79
CA THR A 441 22.78 -11.97 7.22
C THR A 441 22.15 -10.83 7.98
N GLU A 442 21.52 -11.14 9.10
CA GLU A 442 20.88 -10.14 9.96
C GLU A 442 21.77 -8.95 10.27
N GLY A 443 21.20 -7.76 10.10
CA GLY A 443 21.84 -6.47 10.33
C GLY A 443 22.71 -6.00 9.17
N TYR A 444 22.85 -6.80 8.10
CA TYR A 444 23.49 -6.41 6.83
C TYR A 444 22.44 -6.32 5.73
N CYS A 445 22.69 -5.46 4.73
CA CYS A 445 21.68 -5.12 3.74
C CYS A 445 20.40 -4.68 4.44
N ALA A 446 20.56 -3.89 5.50
CA ALA A 446 19.53 -3.74 6.50
C ALA A 446 18.26 -3.17 5.89
N SER A 447 18.33 -2.33 4.85
CA SER A 447 17.14 -1.77 4.18
C SER A 447 16.30 -2.80 3.39
N TRP A 448 16.81 -4.02 3.18
CA TRP A 448 16.15 -5.12 2.49
C TRP A 448 15.70 -6.20 3.45
N GLY A 449 14.61 -6.88 3.08
CA GLY A 449 14.04 -7.99 3.84
C GLY A 449 12.67 -7.62 4.39
N ASN A 450 11.70 -8.50 4.14
CA ASN A 450 10.30 -8.26 4.41
C ASN A 450 9.60 -9.54 4.91
N PRO A 451 9.93 -10.02 6.13
CA PRO A 451 9.44 -11.28 6.68
C PRO A 451 7.97 -11.17 7.15
N MET A 452 7.05 -10.95 6.20
CA MET A 452 5.65 -10.62 6.48
C MET A 452 4.92 -11.70 7.27
N ALA A 453 5.13 -12.99 6.95
CA ALA A 453 4.47 -14.07 7.69
C ALA A 453 4.92 -14.11 9.16
N GLU A 454 6.20 -13.83 9.45
CA GLU A 454 6.72 -13.79 10.82
C GLU A 454 6.24 -12.57 11.60
N MET A 455 6.17 -11.40 10.95
CA MET A 455 5.58 -10.21 11.56
C MET A 455 4.10 -10.42 11.89
N TYR A 456 3.35 -11.07 11.00
CA TYR A 456 1.97 -11.45 11.24
C TYR A 456 1.87 -12.43 12.43
N ALA A 457 2.76 -13.43 12.49
CA ALA A 457 2.83 -14.36 13.62
C ALA A 457 3.08 -13.64 14.96
N GLU A 458 4.02 -12.68 15.03
CA GLU A 458 4.24 -11.89 16.25
C GLU A 458 3.01 -11.08 16.65
N ALA A 459 2.27 -10.52 15.70
CA ALA A 459 1.04 -9.79 15.98
C ALA A 459 -0.07 -10.69 16.55
N VAL A 460 -0.22 -11.92 16.04
CA VAL A 460 -1.13 -12.92 16.62
C VAL A 460 -0.67 -13.33 18.02
N ARG A 461 0.63 -13.59 18.21
CA ARG A 461 1.21 -13.93 19.54
C ARG A 461 1.02 -12.81 20.57
N TYR A 462 1.10 -11.56 20.13
CA TYR A 462 0.81 -10.38 20.97
C TYR A 462 -0.63 -10.41 21.49
N PHE A 463 -1.61 -10.62 20.62
CA PHE A 463 -3.01 -10.74 21.05
C PHE A 463 -3.28 -12.01 21.87
N ALA A 464 -2.52 -13.09 21.62
CA ALA A 464 -2.53 -14.31 22.43
C ALA A 464 -1.95 -14.10 23.86
N GLY A 465 -1.48 -12.89 24.20
CA GLY A 465 -0.99 -12.56 25.55
C GLY A 465 0.39 -13.16 25.86
N LEU A 466 1.16 -13.51 24.82
CA LEU A 466 2.49 -14.07 24.96
C LEU A 466 3.56 -12.97 25.16
N GLN A 467 4.82 -13.36 25.08
CA GLN A 467 5.97 -12.47 25.19
C GLN A 467 6.73 -12.40 23.86
N PRO A 468 7.44 -11.29 23.59
CA PRO A 468 8.22 -11.14 22.36
C PRO A 468 9.12 -12.34 22.12
N THR A 469 9.25 -12.74 20.86
CA THR A 469 10.23 -13.76 20.48
C THR A 469 11.64 -13.21 20.66
N ALA A 470 12.42 -13.77 21.59
CA ALA A 470 13.76 -13.28 21.91
C ALA A 470 14.76 -13.32 20.74
N ALA A 471 14.51 -14.12 19.70
CA ALA A 471 15.33 -14.14 18.49
C ALA A 471 15.18 -12.87 17.63
N PHE A 472 14.03 -12.21 17.74
CA PHE A 472 13.64 -11.01 17.00
C PHE A 472 13.95 -9.71 17.76
N ASP A 473 14.50 -9.81 18.97
CA ASP A 473 14.97 -8.64 19.72
C ASP A 473 15.97 -7.83 18.87
N ALA A 474 15.65 -6.55 18.69
CA ALA A 474 16.42 -5.60 17.88
C ALA A 474 16.61 -4.27 18.64
N ASN A 475 17.63 -3.51 18.24
CA ASN A 475 17.88 -2.15 18.69
C ASN A 475 18.17 -1.25 17.49
N ASP A 476 17.10 -0.85 16.80
CA ASP A 476 17.21 -0.09 15.57
C ASP A 476 17.68 1.34 15.76
N ASN A 477 17.70 1.85 16.99
CA ASN A 477 18.26 3.17 17.27
C ASN A 477 19.76 3.27 16.89
N ASN A 478 20.47 2.14 16.82
CA ASN A 478 21.86 2.09 16.33
C ASN A 478 21.96 2.25 14.81
N TYR A 479 20.88 1.99 14.09
CA TYR A 479 20.79 2.11 12.64
C TYR A 479 20.21 3.46 12.25
N VAL A 480 18.96 3.70 12.65
CA VAL A 480 18.22 4.93 12.40
C VAL A 480 17.86 5.54 13.74
N GLY A 481 18.62 6.58 14.11
CA GLY A 481 18.42 7.27 15.38
C GLY A 481 17.00 7.81 15.54
N GLY A 482 16.43 7.60 16.73
CA GLY A 482 15.09 8.04 17.08
C GLY A 482 14.04 6.94 17.17
N LEU A 483 14.34 5.76 16.65
CA LEU A 483 13.46 4.60 16.70
C LEU A 483 13.56 3.88 18.05
N LYS A 484 12.45 3.38 18.57
CA LYS A 484 12.41 2.62 19.82
C LYS A 484 11.32 1.56 19.76
N GLU A 485 11.65 0.37 20.21
CA GLU A 485 10.71 -0.72 20.45
C GLU A 485 9.88 -0.44 21.71
N ASP A 486 8.59 -0.81 21.66
CA ASP A 486 7.70 -0.77 22.81
C ASP A 486 7.75 -2.09 23.58
N VAL A 487 7.45 -2.03 24.88
CA VAL A 487 7.32 -3.23 25.71
C VAL A 487 5.93 -3.81 25.47
N TRP A 488 5.82 -5.12 25.24
CA TRP A 488 4.52 -5.76 25.07
C TRP A 488 3.70 -5.65 26.36
N GLU A 489 2.53 -5.05 26.25
CA GLU A 489 1.51 -5.04 27.29
C GLU A 489 0.32 -5.89 26.82
N ASP A 490 -0.21 -6.78 27.67
CA ASP A 490 -1.34 -7.64 27.29
C ASP A 490 -2.55 -6.75 26.93
N PRO A 491 -3.00 -6.75 25.65
CA PRO A 491 -4.07 -5.87 25.20
C PRO A 491 -5.45 -6.31 25.72
N MET A 492 -5.56 -7.53 26.27
CA MET A 492 -6.84 -8.12 26.68
C MET A 492 -6.84 -8.61 28.12
N THR A 493 -7.95 -8.33 28.78
CA THR A 493 -8.23 -8.50 30.20
C THR A 493 -9.68 -8.95 30.38
N ASP A 494 -10.05 -9.35 31.59
CA ASP A 494 -11.45 -9.69 31.93
C ASP A 494 -12.43 -8.52 31.73
N ASP A 495 -11.95 -7.27 31.70
CA ASP A 495 -12.80 -6.09 31.51
C ASP A 495 -13.05 -5.77 30.02
N ASN A 496 -12.22 -6.33 29.12
CA ASN A 496 -12.29 -6.01 27.70
C ASN A 496 -12.19 -7.22 26.75
N TRP A 497 -12.51 -8.42 27.24
CA TRP A 497 -12.49 -9.66 26.46
C TRP A 497 -13.34 -9.63 25.19
N CYS A 498 -14.41 -8.82 25.17
CA CYS A 498 -15.33 -8.68 24.04
C CYS A 498 -14.90 -7.61 23.01
N ALA A 499 -13.71 -7.02 23.14
CA ALA A 499 -13.20 -6.07 22.16
C ALA A 499 -12.88 -6.80 20.85
N GLY A 500 -13.35 -6.28 19.71
CA GLY A 500 -12.96 -6.80 18.39
C GLY A 500 -11.46 -6.65 18.18
N ILE A 501 -10.80 -7.72 17.74
CA ILE A 501 -9.35 -7.75 17.47
C ILE A 501 -9.13 -7.85 15.98
N ASN A 502 -8.34 -6.95 15.43
CA ASN A 502 -8.11 -6.85 14.01
C ASN A 502 -6.61 -6.67 13.74
N ILE A 503 -6.12 -7.34 12.70
CA ILE A 503 -4.78 -7.12 12.15
C ILE A 503 -4.93 -6.52 10.76
N VAL A 504 -4.29 -5.39 10.52
CA VAL A 504 -4.23 -4.74 9.20
C VAL A 504 -2.80 -4.82 8.71
N VAL A 505 -2.56 -5.68 7.73
CA VAL A 505 -1.24 -5.87 7.12
C VAL A 505 -1.10 -4.89 5.97
N VAL A 506 -0.04 -4.06 5.99
CA VAL A 506 0.30 -3.15 4.88
C VAL A 506 1.65 -3.55 4.34
N ASN A 507 1.64 -4.14 3.15
CA ASN A 507 2.82 -4.70 2.53
C ASN A 507 3.28 -3.84 1.35
N SER A 508 4.54 -3.41 1.38
CA SER A 508 5.13 -2.55 0.33
C SER A 508 5.47 -3.26 -0.96
N SER A 509 5.63 -4.58 -0.90
CA SER A 509 6.22 -5.43 -1.95
C SER A 509 5.92 -6.90 -1.65
N LEU A 510 6.67 -7.85 -2.20
CA LEU A 510 6.53 -9.26 -1.84
C LEU A 510 7.00 -9.54 -0.42
N SER A 511 6.43 -10.58 0.19
CA SER A 511 7.00 -11.24 1.36
C SER A 511 8.34 -11.89 1.00
N SER A 512 9.32 -11.82 1.91
CA SER A 512 10.65 -12.40 1.72
C SER A 512 11.26 -12.85 3.04
N TYR A 513 12.09 -13.89 2.99
CA TYR A 513 12.80 -14.46 4.13
C TYR A 513 11.87 -14.79 5.32
N ASP A 514 10.75 -15.46 5.05
CA ASP A 514 9.79 -15.86 6.10
C ASP A 514 9.55 -17.37 6.12
N GLU A 515 10.59 -18.15 5.81
CA GLU A 515 10.55 -19.61 5.85
C GLU A 515 10.81 -20.20 7.25
N ASP A 516 11.09 -19.39 8.27
CA ASP A 516 11.41 -19.79 9.63
C ASP A 516 10.35 -19.37 10.68
N THR A 517 9.07 -19.48 10.30
CA THR A 517 7.89 -19.22 11.14
C THR A 517 7.63 -20.23 12.28
N ASP A 518 8.63 -20.88 12.86
CA ASP A 518 8.43 -21.97 13.84
C ASP A 518 7.87 -21.50 15.21
N HIS A 519 7.89 -20.20 15.48
CA HIS A 519 7.41 -19.60 16.72
C HIS A 519 5.88 -19.54 16.86
N PHE A 520 5.11 -19.70 15.78
CA PHE A 520 3.64 -19.62 15.85
C PHE A 520 3.00 -20.76 16.65
N GLU A 521 3.65 -21.92 16.76
CA GLU A 521 3.12 -23.10 17.47
C GLU A 521 2.92 -22.87 18.98
N ASP A 522 3.54 -21.84 19.56
CA ASP A 522 3.48 -21.56 21.00
C ASP A 522 2.13 -21.02 21.49
N ILE A 523 1.26 -20.56 20.57
CA ILE A 523 -0.16 -20.26 20.85
C ILE A 523 -1.02 -21.53 20.98
N GLY A 524 -0.44 -22.71 20.75
CA GLY A 524 -1.15 -23.99 20.73
C GLY A 524 -1.65 -24.42 19.34
N ALA A 525 -1.22 -23.71 18.29
CA ALA A 525 -1.53 -24.04 16.91
C ALA A 525 -0.69 -25.23 16.37
N PRO A 526 -1.18 -25.95 15.34
CA PRO A 526 -0.34 -26.79 14.49
C PRO A 526 0.78 -26.00 13.80
N ASN A 527 1.73 -26.70 13.19
CA ASN A 527 2.79 -26.09 12.41
C ASN A 527 2.22 -25.22 11.27
N PRO A 528 2.75 -24.01 11.01
CA PRO A 528 2.30 -23.16 9.90
C PRO A 528 2.33 -23.84 8.52
N ILE A 529 3.26 -24.77 8.26
CA ILE A 529 3.28 -25.54 7.01
C ILE A 529 1.98 -26.37 6.88
N ASP A 530 1.57 -27.05 7.95
CA ASP A 530 0.36 -27.89 7.94
C ASP A 530 -0.90 -27.04 7.81
N LEU A 531 -0.95 -25.89 8.49
CA LEU A 531 -2.05 -24.93 8.37
C LEU A 531 -2.20 -24.43 6.93
N THR A 532 -1.08 -24.06 6.29
CA THR A 532 -1.11 -23.57 4.91
C THR A 532 -1.37 -24.69 3.90
N ASN A 533 -0.96 -25.93 4.17
CA ASN A 533 -1.33 -27.07 3.34
C ASN A 533 -2.85 -27.28 3.32
N ALA A 534 -3.54 -27.08 4.45
CA ALA A 534 -5.00 -27.16 4.48
C ALA A 534 -5.68 -26.10 3.58
N VAL A 535 -5.14 -24.88 3.55
CA VAL A 535 -5.57 -23.82 2.62
C VAL A 535 -5.33 -24.26 1.16
N GLY A 536 -4.13 -24.76 0.85
CA GLY A 536 -3.80 -25.25 -0.50
C GLY A 536 -4.65 -26.42 -0.97
N ASP A 537 -5.05 -27.31 -0.07
CA ASP A 537 -5.96 -28.42 -0.35
C ASP A 537 -7.39 -27.93 -0.61
N ALA A 538 -7.86 -26.94 0.15
CA ALA A 538 -9.18 -26.33 -0.01
C ALA A 538 -9.31 -25.56 -1.33
N GLU A 539 -8.26 -24.83 -1.74
CA GLU A 539 -8.18 -24.18 -3.06
C GLU A 539 -7.88 -25.16 -4.21
N GLY A 540 -7.51 -26.41 -3.90
CA GLY A 540 -7.21 -27.43 -4.89
C GLY A 540 -5.91 -27.17 -5.66
N PHE A 541 -4.92 -26.55 -5.03
CA PHE A 541 -3.57 -26.34 -5.59
C PHE A 541 -2.72 -27.61 -5.52
N THR A 542 -2.92 -28.44 -4.49
CA THR A 542 -2.14 -29.64 -4.26
C THR A 542 -2.22 -30.63 -5.43
N GLY A 543 -1.05 -31.04 -5.94
CA GLY A 543 -0.90 -31.98 -7.04
C GLY A 543 -0.96 -31.36 -8.45
N LYS A 544 -1.02 -30.02 -8.56
CA LYS A 544 -0.96 -29.28 -9.82
C LYS A 544 0.39 -28.56 -9.98
N ASP A 545 0.71 -28.20 -11.22
CA ASP A 545 1.94 -27.48 -11.56
C ASP A 545 1.69 -25.97 -11.55
N TYR A 546 2.55 -25.23 -10.86
CA TYR A 546 2.56 -23.77 -10.80
C TYR A 546 3.97 -23.23 -11.00
N LEU A 547 4.08 -21.98 -11.47
CA LEU A 547 5.37 -21.29 -11.51
C LEU A 547 5.72 -20.85 -10.08
N VAL A 548 6.74 -21.47 -9.48
CA VAL A 548 7.23 -21.14 -8.13
C VAL A 548 8.75 -21.28 -8.08
N GLY A 549 9.42 -20.58 -7.16
CA GLY A 549 10.87 -20.68 -6.99
C GLY A 549 11.30 -22.10 -6.59
N ARG A 550 10.66 -22.64 -5.56
CA ARG A 550 10.88 -24.01 -5.07
C ARG A 550 9.68 -24.57 -4.30
N VAL A 551 9.62 -25.90 -4.22
CA VAL A 551 8.71 -26.64 -3.35
C VAL A 551 9.55 -27.49 -2.38
N GLY A 552 9.61 -27.09 -1.11
CA GLY A 552 10.45 -27.68 -0.08
C GLY A 552 11.87 -27.12 -0.04
N ALA A 553 12.84 -27.96 0.37
CA ALA A 553 14.21 -27.52 0.66
C ALA A 553 15.00 -27.09 -0.58
N LYS A 554 15.87 -26.08 -0.40
CA LYS A 554 16.86 -25.63 -1.39
C LYS A 554 17.79 -26.80 -1.78
N GLY A 555 17.86 -27.13 -3.07
CA GLY A 555 18.71 -28.19 -3.62
C GLY A 555 18.03 -29.55 -3.86
N LEU A 556 16.72 -29.70 -3.62
CA LEU A 556 15.97 -30.83 -4.19
C LEU A 556 15.92 -30.70 -5.74
N PRO A 557 15.84 -31.82 -6.48
CA PRO A 557 15.76 -31.76 -7.94
C PRO A 557 14.57 -30.91 -8.41
N GLY A 558 14.82 -29.97 -9.32
CA GLY A 558 13.81 -29.03 -9.79
C GLY A 558 13.72 -27.74 -8.98
N ASN A 559 14.19 -27.69 -7.72
CA ASN A 559 14.21 -26.46 -6.91
C ASN A 559 15.41 -25.59 -7.29
N ASP A 560 15.27 -24.92 -8.43
CA ASP A 560 16.28 -24.12 -9.12
C ASP A 560 16.16 -22.61 -8.84
N GLU A 561 15.12 -22.19 -8.11
CA GLU A 561 14.83 -20.77 -7.82
C GLU A 561 14.64 -19.96 -9.11
N TYR A 562 14.23 -20.62 -10.20
CA TYR A 562 13.61 -19.99 -11.37
C TYR A 562 12.10 -20.11 -11.26
N CYS A 563 11.37 -19.17 -11.84
CA CYS A 563 9.92 -19.31 -12.02
C CYS A 563 9.63 -20.27 -13.16
N THR A 564 9.74 -21.57 -12.87
CA THR A 564 9.44 -22.69 -13.77
C THR A 564 8.33 -23.53 -13.17
N ALA A 565 7.62 -24.28 -14.02
CA ALA A 565 6.53 -25.15 -13.60
C ALA A 565 7.03 -26.23 -12.62
N LYS A 566 6.45 -26.27 -11.41
CA LYS A 566 6.74 -27.25 -10.37
C LYS A 566 5.45 -27.76 -9.75
N THR A 567 5.38 -29.05 -9.49
CA THR A 567 4.22 -29.66 -8.82
C THR A 567 4.18 -29.26 -7.36
N VAL A 568 3.11 -28.58 -6.94
CA VAL A 568 2.88 -28.21 -5.55
C VAL A 568 2.41 -29.44 -4.77
N SER A 569 3.28 -30.02 -3.94
CA SER A 569 2.92 -31.12 -3.01
C SER A 569 2.12 -30.67 -1.80
N GLY A 570 2.24 -29.39 -1.45
CA GLY A 570 1.48 -28.70 -0.41
C GLY A 570 1.86 -27.22 -0.43
N LEU A 571 0.87 -26.34 -0.25
CA LEU A 571 1.09 -24.89 -0.35
C LEU A 571 2.07 -24.37 0.74
N GLY A 572 2.09 -24.98 1.92
CA GLY A 572 3.01 -24.62 3.00
C GLY A 572 4.48 -24.92 2.72
N GLU A 573 4.76 -25.74 1.70
CA GLU A 573 6.12 -26.08 1.25
C GLU A 573 6.65 -25.12 0.16
N VAL A 574 5.79 -24.26 -0.41
CA VAL A 574 6.16 -23.33 -1.46
C VAL A 574 7.01 -22.20 -0.88
N VAL A 575 8.17 -21.97 -1.48
CA VAL A 575 9.08 -20.87 -1.13
C VAL A 575 9.61 -20.21 -2.40
N GLY A 576 9.77 -18.89 -2.37
CA GLY A 576 10.09 -18.06 -3.52
C GLY A 576 8.83 -17.77 -4.33
N VAL A 577 8.17 -16.66 -4.01
CA VAL A 577 6.94 -16.21 -4.65
C VAL A 577 7.27 -15.73 -6.07
N CYS A 578 6.72 -16.40 -7.07
CA CYS A 578 6.86 -16.02 -8.47
C CYS A 578 5.73 -15.07 -8.88
N PRO A 579 5.95 -14.22 -9.89
CA PRO A 579 7.14 -14.16 -10.76
C PRO A 579 8.31 -13.33 -10.21
N GLU A 580 8.10 -12.61 -9.12
CA GLU A 580 8.93 -11.44 -8.78
C GLU A 580 10.03 -11.69 -7.75
N GLY A 581 9.91 -12.75 -6.93
CA GLY A 581 10.83 -13.04 -5.84
C GLY A 581 11.15 -14.53 -5.68
N PRO A 582 11.52 -15.27 -6.76
CA PRO A 582 11.80 -16.69 -6.65
C PRO A 582 13.04 -17.02 -5.79
N THR A 583 13.91 -16.04 -5.55
CA THR A 583 15.21 -16.17 -4.87
C THR A 583 15.27 -15.56 -3.47
N ILE A 584 14.21 -14.89 -3.01
CA ILE A 584 14.17 -14.14 -1.73
C ILE A 584 13.38 -14.85 -0.62
N ASP A 585 13.18 -16.16 -0.73
CA ASP A 585 12.66 -17.01 0.36
C ASP A 585 11.30 -16.60 0.97
N GLY A 586 10.44 -15.92 0.20
CA GLY A 586 9.05 -15.62 0.62
C GLY A 586 8.12 -16.83 0.54
N THR A 587 7.15 -16.93 1.44
CA THR A 587 6.26 -18.10 1.59
C THR A 587 4.77 -17.75 1.59
N TYR A 588 3.94 -18.79 1.55
CA TYR A 588 2.47 -18.71 1.66
C TYR A 588 1.95 -18.89 3.09
N ARG A 589 2.85 -18.90 4.09
CA ARG A 589 2.51 -19.33 5.46
C ARG A 589 1.54 -18.39 6.18
N ILE A 590 1.53 -17.12 5.81
CA ILE A 590 0.59 -16.13 6.33
C ILE A 590 -0.87 -16.56 6.12
N ALA A 591 -1.20 -17.25 5.03
CA ALA A 591 -2.58 -17.67 4.74
C ALA A 591 -3.10 -18.70 5.76
N GLY A 592 -2.31 -19.72 6.08
CA GLY A 592 -2.68 -20.75 7.06
C GLY A 592 -2.75 -20.19 8.49
N MET A 593 -1.82 -19.29 8.85
CA MET A 593 -1.85 -18.62 10.15
C MET A 593 -3.05 -17.68 10.30
N ALA A 594 -3.41 -16.95 9.24
CA ALA A 594 -4.58 -16.09 9.23
C ALA A 594 -5.89 -16.90 9.33
N HIS A 595 -5.96 -18.04 8.64
CA HIS A 595 -7.08 -18.98 8.77
C HIS A 595 -7.26 -19.47 10.21
N TYR A 596 -6.17 -19.89 10.85
CA TYR A 596 -6.21 -20.35 12.23
C TYR A 596 -6.68 -19.25 13.17
N ALA A 597 -6.13 -18.03 13.04
CA ALA A 597 -6.49 -16.89 13.88
C ALA A 597 -7.94 -16.43 13.70
N ALA A 598 -8.54 -16.63 12.51
CA ALA A 598 -9.94 -16.30 12.23
C ALA A 598 -10.95 -17.36 12.75
N THR A 599 -10.51 -18.61 12.92
CA THR A 599 -11.41 -19.74 13.25
C THR A 599 -11.24 -20.26 14.67
N HIS A 600 -10.11 -19.98 15.32
CA HIS A 600 -9.79 -20.48 16.66
C HIS A 600 -9.74 -19.36 17.70
N ASP A 601 -10.15 -19.70 18.93
CA ASP A 601 -9.95 -18.84 20.08
C ASP A 601 -8.48 -18.81 20.50
N ILE A 602 -7.83 -17.66 20.33
CA ILE A 602 -6.43 -17.45 20.72
C ILE A 602 -6.25 -17.11 22.20
N ARG A 603 -7.35 -16.92 22.96
CA ARG A 603 -7.33 -16.58 24.39
C ARG A 603 -8.31 -17.46 25.19
N PRO A 604 -8.11 -18.79 25.25
CA PRO A 604 -8.98 -19.70 25.99
C PRO A 604 -9.01 -19.47 27.51
N ASN A 605 -8.18 -18.56 28.02
CA ASN A 605 -8.17 -18.11 29.40
C ASN A 605 -9.15 -16.96 29.70
N LEU A 606 -9.73 -16.33 28.67
CA LEU A 606 -10.73 -15.26 28.79
C LEU A 606 -12.13 -15.80 28.45
N GLN A 607 -13.15 -14.96 28.64
CA GLN A 607 -14.52 -15.32 28.31
C GLN A 607 -14.75 -15.19 26.80
N GLY A 608 -15.52 -16.12 26.20
CA GLY A 608 -15.88 -16.08 24.78
C GLY A 608 -14.71 -16.41 23.85
N ASP A 609 -14.96 -16.43 22.55
CA ASP A 609 -13.91 -16.71 21.57
C ASP A 609 -13.22 -15.41 21.15
N GLN A 610 -11.89 -15.35 21.26
CA GLN A 610 -11.09 -14.26 20.74
C GLN A 610 -10.53 -14.68 19.39
N ARG A 611 -11.27 -14.35 18.33
CA ARG A 611 -10.85 -14.56 16.94
C ARG A 611 -10.33 -13.24 16.36
N ILE A 612 -9.36 -13.32 15.45
CA ILE A 612 -8.77 -12.17 14.79
C ILE A 612 -9.34 -12.05 13.37
N THR A 613 -9.85 -10.88 13.04
CA THR A 613 -10.11 -10.52 11.63
C THR A 613 -8.85 -9.92 11.01
N SER A 614 -8.45 -10.44 9.86
CA SER A 614 -7.27 -9.97 9.13
C SER A 614 -7.67 -9.21 7.87
N TYR A 615 -7.06 -8.05 7.68
CA TYR A 615 -7.18 -7.23 6.47
C TYR A 615 -5.80 -7.12 5.83
N MET A 616 -5.74 -7.27 4.51
CA MET A 616 -4.49 -7.33 3.77
C MET A 616 -4.45 -6.23 2.70
N VAL A 617 -3.50 -5.32 2.84
CA VAL A 617 -3.28 -4.22 1.90
C VAL A 617 -1.94 -4.48 1.19
N GLN A 618 -2.02 -4.82 -0.10
CA GLN A 618 -0.87 -5.08 -0.95
C GLN A 618 -0.64 -3.89 -1.87
N LEU A 619 0.49 -3.21 -1.71
CA LEU A 619 0.91 -2.21 -2.69
C LEU A 619 1.42 -2.92 -3.96
N ALA A 620 1.09 -2.37 -5.12
CA ALA A 620 1.60 -2.86 -6.39
C ALA A 620 3.13 -2.89 -6.36
N THR A 621 3.69 -4.00 -6.79
CA THR A 621 5.13 -4.22 -6.83
C THR A 621 5.75 -3.37 -7.95
N ASN A 622 7.08 -3.30 -8.00
CA ASN A 622 7.77 -2.54 -9.06
C ASN A 622 8.05 -3.39 -10.30
N VAL A 623 7.57 -4.64 -10.36
CA VAL A 623 7.74 -5.53 -11.51
C VAL A 623 6.51 -5.40 -12.42
N PRO A 624 6.64 -4.80 -13.60
CA PRO A 624 5.52 -4.63 -14.52
C PRO A 624 5.21 -5.95 -15.24
N LYS A 625 3.94 -6.10 -15.64
CA LYS A 625 3.43 -7.23 -16.42
C LYS A 625 2.81 -6.74 -17.72
N PHE A 626 3.03 -7.50 -18.79
CA PHE A 626 2.24 -7.39 -20.02
C PHE A 626 1.20 -8.49 -20.01
N GLU A 627 -0.06 -8.09 -19.99
CA GLU A 627 -1.21 -8.99 -19.94
C GLU A 627 -1.97 -8.89 -21.25
N VAL A 628 -2.18 -10.04 -21.88
CA VAL A 628 -2.86 -10.12 -23.15
C VAL A 628 -4.00 -11.12 -23.03
N ASP A 629 -5.21 -10.60 -22.97
CA ASP A 629 -6.44 -11.39 -23.12
C ASP A 629 -6.56 -11.86 -24.58
N THR A 630 -6.66 -13.17 -24.76
CA THR A 630 -6.87 -13.80 -26.07
C THR A 630 -8.17 -14.60 -26.15
N ASP A 631 -8.93 -14.67 -25.05
CA ASP A 631 -9.98 -15.67 -24.87
C ASP A 631 -11.37 -15.08 -25.16
N PHE A 632 -11.46 -13.76 -25.38
CA PHE A 632 -12.64 -13.05 -25.91
C PHE A 632 -13.96 -13.53 -25.28
N GLY A 633 -13.97 -13.74 -23.96
CA GLY A 633 -15.13 -14.28 -23.24
C GLY A 633 -15.05 -15.76 -22.83
N VAL A 634 -13.85 -16.31 -22.59
CA VAL A 634 -13.66 -17.61 -21.90
C VAL A 634 -13.06 -17.36 -20.52
N ASP A 635 -13.63 -18.01 -19.51
CA ASP A 635 -13.31 -17.90 -18.08
C ASP A 635 -12.28 -19.00 -17.78
N ALA A 636 -11.01 -18.61 -17.82
CA ALA A 636 -9.86 -19.49 -17.74
C ALA A 636 -9.45 -19.79 -16.30
N ASP A 637 -9.69 -18.86 -15.36
CA ASP A 637 -9.35 -19.01 -13.95
C ASP A 637 -10.50 -19.57 -13.08
N GLY A 638 -11.73 -19.54 -13.61
CA GLY A 638 -12.93 -20.09 -12.97
C GLY A 638 -13.61 -19.13 -11.98
N ASP A 639 -13.28 -17.84 -12.00
CA ASP A 639 -13.85 -16.81 -11.12
C ASP A 639 -15.28 -16.38 -11.53
N GLY A 640 -15.74 -16.82 -12.71
CA GLY A 640 -17.05 -16.52 -13.26
C GLY A 640 -17.11 -15.26 -14.14
N ASN A 641 -15.96 -14.64 -14.43
CA ASN A 641 -15.80 -13.42 -15.22
C ASN A 641 -14.85 -13.61 -16.42
N PRO A 642 -15.36 -14.19 -17.53
CA PRO A 642 -14.58 -14.47 -18.74
C PRO A 642 -14.02 -13.26 -19.50
N GLU A 643 -14.33 -12.02 -19.09
CA GLU A 643 -13.88 -10.79 -19.77
C GLU A 643 -12.61 -10.19 -19.14
N ASN A 644 -12.10 -10.76 -18.04
CA ASN A 644 -10.97 -10.21 -17.28
C ASN A 644 -9.73 -11.11 -17.21
N ASP A 645 -9.74 -12.27 -17.86
CA ASP A 645 -8.66 -13.25 -17.76
C ASP A 645 -7.57 -13.05 -18.83
N PRO A 646 -6.35 -12.62 -18.45
CA PRO A 646 -5.26 -12.59 -19.40
C PRO A 646 -4.75 -14.01 -19.70
N ASP A 647 -5.02 -14.48 -20.90
CA ASP A 647 -4.50 -15.76 -21.39
C ASP A 647 -2.98 -15.84 -21.45
N VAL A 648 -2.30 -14.71 -21.63
CA VAL A 648 -0.83 -14.69 -21.67
C VAL A 648 -0.31 -13.53 -20.83
N THR A 649 0.59 -13.87 -19.91
CA THR A 649 1.31 -12.89 -19.10
C THR A 649 2.80 -12.95 -19.38
N ILE A 650 3.43 -11.81 -19.65
CA ILE A 650 4.88 -11.66 -19.81
C ILE A 650 5.42 -10.68 -18.79
N LEU A 651 6.45 -11.07 -18.04
CA LEU A 651 7.14 -10.19 -17.09
C LEU A 651 8.65 -10.18 -17.35
N PRO A 652 9.36 -9.06 -17.17
CA PRO A 652 10.81 -9.05 -17.22
C PRO A 652 11.39 -9.92 -16.11
N ALA A 653 12.47 -10.63 -16.42
CA ALA A 653 13.15 -11.46 -15.44
C ALA A 653 14.66 -11.44 -15.68
N TYR A 654 15.41 -11.69 -14.61
CA TYR A 654 16.86 -11.61 -14.62
C TYR A 654 17.46 -12.77 -13.84
N ARG A 655 18.68 -13.15 -14.24
CA ARG A 655 19.50 -14.06 -13.43
C ARG A 655 20.98 -13.73 -13.54
N LEU A 656 21.63 -13.67 -12.38
CA LEU A 656 23.08 -13.63 -12.29
C LEU A 656 23.67 -15.04 -12.37
N VAL A 657 24.49 -15.30 -13.39
CA VAL A 657 25.09 -16.62 -13.65
C VAL A 657 26.13 -17.03 -12.59
N LYS A 658 26.73 -16.05 -11.90
CA LYS A 658 27.83 -16.29 -10.93
C LYS A 658 27.41 -17.22 -9.79
N ASN A 659 26.21 -17.02 -9.26
CA ASN A 659 25.74 -17.63 -8.01
C ASN A 659 24.21 -17.70 -7.93
N ASP A 660 23.54 -17.69 -9.07
CA ASP A 660 22.09 -17.86 -9.17
C ASP A 660 21.26 -16.75 -8.50
N GLY A 661 21.81 -15.53 -8.38
CA GLY A 661 21.09 -14.38 -7.81
C GLY A 661 20.01 -13.82 -8.75
N GLY A 662 18.89 -13.35 -8.19
CA GLY A 662 17.75 -12.81 -8.93
C GLY A 662 17.92 -11.39 -9.49
N GLY A 663 18.97 -10.67 -9.08
CA GLY A 663 19.15 -9.24 -9.40
C GLY A 663 17.98 -8.38 -8.92
N THR A 664 17.95 -7.11 -9.26
CA THR A 664 16.78 -6.25 -8.98
C THR A 664 16.49 -5.31 -10.13
N LEU A 665 15.20 -5.14 -10.43
CA LEU A 665 14.74 -4.21 -11.45
C LEU A 665 14.89 -2.79 -10.90
N VAL A 666 15.68 -1.96 -11.60
CA VAL A 666 16.00 -0.59 -11.15
C VAL A 666 15.26 0.50 -11.93
N ASP A 667 14.90 0.23 -13.18
CA ASP A 667 14.03 1.10 -13.96
C ASP A 667 13.32 0.31 -15.07
N PHE A 668 12.12 0.75 -15.39
CA PHE A 668 11.31 0.21 -16.47
C PHE A 668 10.56 1.35 -17.15
N LYS A 669 10.54 1.33 -18.47
CA LYS A 669 9.82 2.32 -19.28
C LYS A 669 9.11 1.66 -20.44
N LEU A 670 7.81 1.93 -20.55
CA LEU A 670 7.05 1.59 -21.75
C LEU A 670 7.51 2.48 -22.91
N VAL A 671 7.87 1.84 -24.02
CA VAL A 671 8.25 2.49 -25.27
C VAL A 671 7.06 2.52 -26.21
N GLN A 672 6.36 1.39 -26.29
CA GLN A 672 5.14 1.22 -27.06
C GLN A 672 4.11 0.57 -26.14
N LYS A 673 3.01 1.29 -25.89
CA LYS A 673 1.83 0.73 -25.22
C LYS A 673 1.31 -0.46 -26.02
N GLN A 674 0.65 -1.40 -25.35
CA GLN A 674 -0.03 -2.49 -26.04
C GLN A 674 -1.06 -1.93 -27.03
N THR A 675 -0.87 -2.21 -28.30
CA THR A 675 -1.78 -1.73 -29.35
C THR A 675 -2.20 -2.87 -30.26
N GLN A 676 -3.49 -2.97 -30.53
CA GLN A 676 -4.01 -3.85 -31.58
C GLN A 676 -3.88 -3.14 -32.94
N THR A 677 -3.15 -3.78 -33.86
CA THR A 677 -3.09 -3.35 -35.25
C THR A 677 -4.41 -3.67 -35.97
N SER A 678 -4.65 -3.02 -37.12
CA SER A 678 -5.86 -3.27 -37.94
C SER A 678 -6.03 -4.73 -38.38
N ASP A 679 -4.94 -5.49 -38.34
CA ASP A 679 -4.88 -6.87 -38.78
C ASP A 679 -5.06 -7.84 -37.61
N GLY A 680 -5.44 -7.40 -36.40
CA GLY A 680 -5.68 -8.27 -35.25
C GLY A 680 -4.41 -8.73 -34.51
N VAL A 681 -3.28 -8.12 -34.80
CA VAL A 681 -2.02 -8.39 -34.09
C VAL A 681 -1.85 -7.41 -32.95
N PHE A 682 -1.51 -7.88 -31.75
CA PHE A 682 -1.18 -7.03 -30.60
C PHE A 682 0.33 -6.91 -30.44
N GLU A 683 0.84 -5.70 -30.22
CA GLU A 683 2.28 -5.43 -30.08
C GLU A 683 2.54 -4.52 -28.88
N GLY A 684 3.64 -4.78 -28.17
CA GLY A 684 4.14 -3.93 -27.08
C GLY A 684 5.65 -4.00 -26.94
N LYS A 685 6.26 -2.95 -26.38
CA LYS A 685 7.71 -2.86 -26.19
C LYS A 685 8.06 -2.03 -24.96
N ALA A 686 9.02 -2.50 -24.17
CA ALA A 686 9.58 -1.77 -23.04
C ALA A 686 11.11 -1.81 -22.99
N ILE A 687 11.66 -0.83 -22.30
CA ILE A 687 13.03 -0.84 -21.78
C ILE A 687 13.01 -1.41 -20.37
N VAL A 688 13.98 -2.28 -20.09
CA VAL A 688 14.14 -2.94 -18.79
C VAL A 688 15.59 -2.77 -18.35
N GLN A 689 15.78 -2.37 -17.09
CA GLN A 689 17.09 -2.11 -16.50
C GLN A 689 17.23 -2.88 -15.19
N TRP A 690 18.32 -3.63 -15.06
CA TRP A 690 18.62 -4.46 -13.89
C TRP A 690 19.95 -4.08 -13.26
N GLU A 691 19.96 -4.14 -11.94
CA GLU A 691 21.16 -4.26 -11.10
C GLU A 691 21.50 -5.75 -10.96
N ASP A 692 22.79 -6.07 -10.91
CA ASP A 692 23.28 -7.44 -10.81
C ASP A 692 23.27 -8.01 -9.38
N SER A 693 23.10 -7.13 -8.38
CA SER A 693 22.86 -7.44 -6.97
C SER A 693 21.38 -7.33 -6.61
N GLU A 694 20.81 -8.39 -6.03
CA GLU A 694 19.42 -8.34 -5.55
C GLU A 694 19.23 -7.36 -4.37
N GLN A 695 20.30 -7.11 -3.60
CA GLN A 695 20.32 -6.15 -2.50
C GLN A 695 21.64 -5.35 -2.50
N GLY A 696 21.55 -4.07 -2.12
CA GLY A 696 22.70 -3.18 -1.89
C GLY A 696 23.66 -3.06 -3.07
N GLY A 697 24.96 -3.30 -2.85
CA GLY A 697 25.98 -2.97 -3.85
C GLY A 697 26.08 -1.45 -4.05
N ASP A 698 26.15 -1.00 -5.29
CA ASP A 698 25.92 0.40 -5.72
C ASP A 698 24.48 0.64 -6.19
N PHE A 699 23.69 -0.42 -6.38
CA PHE A 699 22.25 -0.40 -6.59
C PHE A 699 21.87 0.51 -7.76
N ASP A 700 22.43 0.20 -8.91
CA ASP A 700 22.36 1.00 -10.13
C ASP A 700 22.05 0.14 -11.38
N LYS A 701 22.37 0.65 -12.57
CA LYS A 701 22.09 -0.06 -13.82
C LYS A 701 23.33 -0.84 -14.26
N ASP A 702 23.28 -2.16 -14.07
CA ASP A 702 24.30 -3.10 -14.54
C ASP A 702 24.01 -3.74 -15.89
N VAL A 703 22.75 -3.88 -16.27
CA VAL A 703 22.36 -4.31 -17.61
C VAL A 703 21.08 -3.61 -18.00
N TRP A 704 20.98 -3.25 -19.27
CA TRP A 704 19.69 -2.86 -19.81
C TRP A 704 19.50 -3.31 -21.25
N GLY A 705 18.22 -3.44 -21.59
CA GLY A 705 17.78 -3.93 -22.87
C GLY A 705 16.33 -3.58 -23.14
N THR A 706 15.80 -4.15 -24.22
CA THR A 706 14.39 -4.10 -24.55
C THR A 706 13.76 -5.48 -24.56
N ILE A 707 12.49 -5.53 -24.15
CA ILE A 707 11.62 -6.69 -24.31
C ILE A 707 10.45 -6.21 -25.17
N ALA A 708 10.19 -6.91 -26.27
CA ALA A 708 9.07 -6.66 -27.17
C ALA A 708 8.27 -7.94 -27.40
N PHE A 709 6.96 -7.81 -27.55
CA PHE A 709 6.11 -8.94 -27.88
C PHE A 709 5.17 -8.63 -29.04
N LYS A 710 4.75 -9.68 -29.74
CA LYS A 710 3.79 -9.64 -30.82
C LYS A 710 2.89 -10.86 -30.79
N LEU A 711 1.63 -10.68 -30.42
CA LEU A 711 0.61 -11.73 -30.46
C LEU A 711 -0.12 -11.69 -31.80
N ASP A 712 -0.15 -12.82 -32.51
CA ASP A 712 -0.92 -13.01 -33.74
C ASP A 712 -2.17 -13.87 -33.46
N THR A 713 -3.34 -13.23 -33.44
CA THR A 713 -4.64 -13.92 -33.27
C THR A 713 -5.24 -14.39 -34.60
N ASN A 714 -4.53 -14.26 -35.73
CA ASN A 714 -5.03 -14.72 -37.03
C ASN A 714 -4.62 -16.16 -37.37
N VAL A 715 -3.77 -16.76 -36.55
CA VAL A 715 -3.32 -18.15 -36.69
C VAL A 715 -4.05 -19.03 -35.67
N THR A 716 -4.09 -20.35 -35.89
CA THR A 716 -4.73 -21.27 -34.93
C THR A 716 -3.87 -22.51 -34.74
N PRO A 717 -3.41 -22.82 -33.51
CA PRO A 717 -3.55 -22.01 -32.28
C PRO A 717 -2.89 -20.62 -32.40
N PHE A 718 -3.30 -19.66 -31.56
CA PHE A 718 -2.67 -18.33 -31.51
C PHE A 718 -1.18 -18.47 -31.16
N THR A 719 -0.37 -17.51 -31.61
CA THR A 719 1.06 -17.51 -31.34
C THR A 719 1.52 -16.17 -30.83
N ILE A 720 2.39 -16.18 -29.84
CA ILE A 720 3.04 -14.97 -29.31
C ILE A 720 4.54 -15.04 -29.56
N GLU A 721 5.05 -14.01 -30.22
CA GLU A 721 6.47 -13.81 -30.50
C GLU A 721 7.05 -12.89 -29.42
N VAL A 722 8.10 -13.31 -28.73
CA VAL A 722 8.80 -12.49 -27.72
C VAL A 722 10.24 -12.28 -28.14
N THR A 723 10.68 -11.02 -28.12
CA THR A 723 12.01 -10.58 -28.53
C THR A 723 12.73 -9.88 -27.37
N THR A 724 13.97 -10.28 -27.10
CA THR A 724 14.86 -9.60 -26.14
C THR A 724 16.10 -9.05 -26.84
N ASP A 725 16.51 -7.84 -26.46
CA ASP A 725 17.70 -7.18 -27.01
C ASP A 725 18.48 -6.47 -25.89
N VAL A 726 19.74 -6.84 -25.66
CA VAL A 726 20.57 -6.22 -24.62
C VAL A 726 21.42 -5.12 -25.26
N VAL A 727 21.28 -3.90 -24.77
CA VAL A 727 21.98 -2.72 -25.32
C VAL A 727 23.32 -2.49 -24.65
N ASP A 728 23.38 -2.60 -23.33
CA ASP A 728 24.57 -2.31 -22.53
C ASP A 728 24.61 -3.18 -21.27
N TYR A 729 25.81 -3.51 -20.82
CA TYR A 729 26.04 -4.19 -19.54
C TYR A 729 27.37 -3.74 -18.92
N GLN A 730 27.41 -3.60 -17.60
CA GLN A 730 28.53 -3.05 -16.81
C GLN A 730 28.99 -3.98 -15.67
N SER A 731 28.87 -5.31 -15.84
CA SER A 731 29.37 -6.30 -14.87
C SER A 731 30.52 -7.17 -15.41
N ASN A 732 31.32 -7.69 -14.49
CA ASN A 732 32.31 -8.73 -14.78
C ASN A 732 31.71 -10.14 -14.80
N ASN A 733 30.45 -10.30 -14.39
CA ASN A 733 29.77 -11.58 -14.31
C ASN A 733 28.79 -11.79 -15.46
N GLY A 734 28.47 -13.06 -15.73
CA GLY A 734 27.45 -13.41 -16.71
C GLY A 734 26.06 -13.03 -16.19
N GLN A 735 25.25 -12.43 -17.05
CA GLN A 735 23.90 -11.94 -16.75
C GLN A 735 22.92 -12.48 -17.78
N LEU A 736 21.85 -13.13 -17.34
CA LEU A 736 20.73 -13.54 -18.20
C LEU A 736 19.68 -12.44 -18.18
N PHE A 737 19.41 -11.87 -19.35
CA PHE A 737 18.37 -10.87 -19.54
C PHE A 737 17.18 -11.56 -20.22
N GLY A 738 16.09 -11.71 -19.49
CA GLY A 738 15.00 -12.59 -19.88
C GLY A 738 13.63 -12.10 -19.47
N PHE A 739 12.69 -13.04 -19.48
CA PHE A 739 11.31 -12.84 -19.11
C PHE A 739 10.72 -14.13 -18.54
N ILE A 740 9.62 -14.01 -17.82
CA ILE A 740 8.75 -15.12 -17.46
C ILE A 740 7.51 -15.02 -18.34
N ILE A 741 7.08 -16.14 -18.91
CA ILE A 741 5.82 -16.24 -19.66
C ILE A 741 4.91 -17.29 -19.02
N SER A 742 3.62 -17.00 -18.94
CA SER A 742 2.58 -17.96 -18.50
C SER A 742 1.42 -17.95 -19.50
N GLY A 743 0.70 -19.07 -19.60
CA GLY A 743 -0.46 -19.21 -20.49
C GLY A 743 -0.12 -19.70 -21.89
N THR A 744 1.08 -20.27 -22.05
CA THR A 744 1.57 -20.88 -23.28
C THR A 744 1.87 -22.36 -23.06
N THR A 745 2.21 -23.06 -24.14
CA THR A 745 2.64 -24.47 -24.03
C THR A 745 4.05 -24.64 -23.45
N GLN A 746 4.79 -23.55 -23.23
CA GLN A 746 6.18 -23.54 -22.74
C GLN A 746 6.31 -22.40 -21.73
N ASP A 747 5.74 -22.60 -20.55
CA ASP A 747 5.69 -21.58 -19.49
C ASP A 747 6.92 -21.59 -18.60
N GLY A 748 7.23 -20.41 -18.06
CA GLY A 748 8.27 -20.17 -17.09
C GLY A 748 9.32 -19.16 -17.55
N PHE A 749 10.47 -19.21 -16.89
CA PHE A 749 11.60 -18.32 -17.16
C PHE A 749 12.31 -18.67 -18.48
N HIS A 750 12.57 -17.65 -19.29
CA HIS A 750 13.29 -17.73 -20.55
C HIS A 750 14.26 -16.55 -20.67
N ALA A 751 15.46 -16.79 -21.22
CA ALA A 751 16.44 -15.74 -21.46
C ALA A 751 17.16 -15.94 -22.80
N TYR A 752 16.89 -15.07 -23.77
CA TYR A 752 17.47 -15.18 -25.12
C TYR A 752 18.70 -14.28 -25.31
N SER A 753 18.82 -13.25 -24.48
CA SER A 753 19.90 -12.28 -24.49
C SER A 753 20.58 -12.20 -23.12
N GLY A 754 21.78 -11.59 -23.08
CA GLY A 754 22.54 -11.50 -21.83
C GLY A 754 23.95 -10.94 -22.04
N GLY A 755 24.62 -10.65 -20.93
CA GLY A 755 26.02 -10.21 -20.91
C GLY A 755 26.96 -11.35 -20.48
N ASN A 756 28.09 -11.54 -21.14
CA ASN A 756 29.05 -12.63 -20.83
C ASN A 756 30.05 -12.29 -19.70
N GLY A 757 30.00 -11.08 -19.15
CA GLY A 757 30.98 -10.59 -18.18
C GLY A 757 32.39 -10.42 -18.78
N ASN A 758 33.13 -9.40 -18.37
CA ASN A 758 34.50 -9.19 -18.85
C ASN A 758 35.47 -10.26 -18.30
N GLY A 759 35.60 -11.40 -18.99
CA GLY A 759 36.70 -12.35 -18.79
C GLY A 759 36.33 -13.76 -18.34
N ILE A 760 35.05 -14.16 -18.36
CA ILE A 760 34.68 -15.57 -18.18
C ILE A 760 34.93 -16.33 -19.49
N PRO A 761 35.70 -17.44 -19.48
CA PRO A 761 35.77 -18.33 -20.63
C PRO A 761 34.38 -18.89 -20.93
N SER A 762 33.92 -18.63 -22.16
CA SER A 762 32.81 -19.22 -22.93
C SER A 762 32.08 -20.49 -22.44
N PRO A 763 32.73 -21.56 -21.93
CA PRO A 763 31.98 -22.75 -21.56
C PRO A 763 31.05 -22.55 -20.35
N ALA A 764 31.31 -21.59 -19.46
CA ALA A 764 30.51 -21.43 -18.24
C ALA A 764 29.09 -20.87 -18.51
N PHE A 765 28.94 -19.95 -19.46
CA PHE A 765 27.64 -19.38 -19.86
C PHE A 765 26.72 -20.46 -20.46
N ARG A 766 27.24 -21.30 -21.36
CA ARG A 766 26.48 -22.42 -21.98
C ARG A 766 26.21 -23.61 -21.04
N VAL A 767 26.90 -23.70 -19.90
CA VAL A 767 26.76 -24.84 -18.97
C VAL A 767 25.81 -24.54 -17.81
N SER A 768 25.53 -23.25 -17.52
CA SER A 768 24.81 -22.87 -16.30
C SER A 768 23.29 -22.71 -16.49
N TYR A 769 22.81 -22.36 -17.69
CA TYR A 769 21.39 -22.35 -18.02
C TYR A 769 21.17 -23.01 -19.39
N ASN A 770 20.50 -24.15 -19.40
CA ASN A 770 20.05 -24.81 -20.63
C ASN A 770 18.53 -24.80 -20.59
N ASP A 771 17.95 -23.79 -21.22
CA ASP A 771 16.52 -23.73 -21.48
C ASP A 771 16.11 -25.04 -22.20
N PRO A 772 15.29 -25.91 -21.59
CA PRO A 772 14.96 -27.21 -22.15
C PRO A 772 14.15 -27.08 -23.45
N ASP A 773 13.47 -25.94 -23.62
CA ASP A 773 12.63 -25.62 -24.77
C ASP A 773 13.42 -24.91 -25.87
N ILE A 774 14.65 -24.45 -25.56
CA ILE A 774 15.53 -23.76 -26.50
C ILE A 774 16.91 -24.39 -26.54
N LEU A 775 17.22 -25.01 -27.69
CA LEU A 775 18.60 -25.36 -28.01
C LEU A 775 19.40 -24.07 -28.23
N MET A 776 20.22 -23.69 -27.25
CA MET A 776 21.15 -22.55 -27.32
C MET A 776 22.29 -22.71 -28.37
N SER A 777 22.07 -23.57 -29.38
CA SER A 777 22.86 -23.67 -30.61
C SER A 777 22.72 -22.46 -31.53
N ASP A 778 21.76 -21.55 -31.28
CA ASP A 778 21.56 -20.35 -32.10
C ASP A 778 22.49 -19.18 -31.78
N CYS A 779 23.37 -19.31 -30.77
CA CYS A 779 24.56 -18.44 -30.71
C CYS A 779 25.52 -18.68 -31.90
N ASP A 780 25.34 -19.77 -32.66
CA ASP A 780 26.09 -20.06 -33.88
C ASP A 780 25.32 -19.76 -35.17
N ASN A 781 24.00 -19.50 -35.10
CA ASN A 781 23.13 -19.36 -36.27
C ASN A 781 22.73 -17.90 -36.50
N ASP A 782 23.61 -17.20 -37.23
CA ASP A 782 23.29 -15.98 -37.97
C ASP A 782 22.02 -16.20 -38.84
N PRO A 783 20.99 -15.32 -38.77
CA PRO A 783 19.80 -15.41 -39.60
C PRO A 783 20.08 -15.27 -41.12
N PHE A 784 21.33 -15.05 -41.54
CA PHE A 784 21.77 -15.15 -42.93
C PHE A 784 22.18 -16.55 -43.42
N GLU A 785 22.14 -17.61 -42.60
CA GLU A 785 22.46 -18.99 -43.04
C GLU A 785 21.34 -19.71 -43.84
N GLY A 786 20.65 -18.96 -44.70
CA GLY A 786 19.88 -19.49 -45.83
C GLY A 786 20.71 -19.72 -47.09
N LYS A 787 22.05 -19.62 -47.03
CA LYS A 787 22.94 -19.91 -48.17
C LYS A 787 24.10 -20.80 -47.72
N ASP A 788 24.07 -22.04 -48.18
CA ASP A 788 25.22 -22.95 -48.25
C ASP A 788 26.52 -22.20 -48.61
N ILE A 789 27.35 -21.89 -47.61
CA ILE A 789 28.77 -21.61 -47.83
C ILE A 789 29.53 -22.85 -47.37
N PRO A 790 30.20 -23.57 -48.29
CA PRO A 790 31.01 -24.72 -47.92
C PRO A 790 32.06 -24.31 -46.90
N ASN A 791 32.05 -25.02 -45.76
CA ASN A 791 33.03 -25.00 -44.68
C ASN A 791 34.48 -24.93 -45.19
N THR A 792 34.99 -23.72 -45.45
CA THR A 792 36.40 -23.43 -45.66
C THR A 792 36.70 -21.96 -45.34
N SER A 793 36.53 -21.52 -44.09
CA SER A 793 37.38 -20.46 -43.52
C SER A 793 37.21 -20.38 -42.01
N THR A 794 38.32 -20.58 -41.31
CA THR A 794 38.74 -20.25 -39.94
C THR A 794 38.02 -19.10 -39.18
N LYS A 795 36.69 -19.03 -39.13
CA LYS A 795 35.97 -18.36 -38.04
C LYS A 795 35.72 -19.42 -36.98
N THR A 796 36.45 -19.35 -35.88
CA THR A 796 36.05 -19.98 -34.62
C THR A 796 34.60 -19.60 -34.35
N ALA A 797 33.72 -20.59 -34.29
CA ALA A 797 32.35 -20.51 -33.78
C ALA A 797 32.35 -19.64 -32.52
N LYS A 798 31.71 -18.47 -32.58
CA LYS A 798 31.60 -17.57 -31.43
C LYS A 798 30.47 -18.12 -30.57
N ASN A 799 30.83 -18.82 -29.51
CA ASN A 799 29.86 -19.60 -28.74
C ASN A 799 29.18 -18.84 -27.59
N TYR A 800 29.02 -17.51 -27.66
CA TYR A 800 28.66 -16.66 -26.50
C TYR A 800 27.90 -15.40 -26.92
N CYS A 801 26.95 -14.96 -26.09
CA CYS A 801 26.20 -13.73 -26.30
C CYS A 801 27.06 -12.49 -26.03
N GLU A 802 27.17 -11.58 -26.99
CA GLU A 802 27.78 -10.25 -26.84
C GLU A 802 26.69 -9.16 -26.97
N SER A 803 26.88 -7.97 -26.37
CA SER A 803 25.93 -6.85 -26.55
C SER A 803 25.86 -6.32 -28.00
N THR A 804 26.73 -6.81 -28.88
CA THR A 804 26.68 -6.54 -30.31
C THR A 804 25.89 -7.60 -31.08
N ASP A 805 25.39 -8.64 -30.40
CA ASP A 805 24.53 -9.63 -31.04
C ASP A 805 23.21 -8.99 -31.45
N PRO A 806 22.61 -9.43 -32.56
CA PRO A 806 21.30 -8.93 -32.96
C PRO A 806 20.22 -9.33 -31.93
N PRO A 807 19.10 -8.59 -31.89
CA PRO A 807 17.91 -8.98 -31.13
C PRO A 807 17.54 -10.44 -31.39
N ARG A 808 17.07 -11.15 -30.35
CA ARG A 808 16.68 -12.56 -30.46
C ARG A 808 15.22 -12.75 -30.12
N THR A 809 14.61 -13.69 -30.82
CA THR A 809 13.17 -13.86 -30.85
C THR A 809 12.80 -15.33 -30.76
N HIS A 810 11.73 -15.64 -30.02
CA HIS A 810 11.10 -16.96 -30.00
C HIS A 810 9.59 -16.84 -30.16
N VAL A 811 8.97 -17.89 -30.71
CA VAL A 811 7.52 -17.96 -30.94
C VAL A 811 6.92 -19.06 -30.08
N PHE A 812 6.06 -18.66 -29.15
CA PHE A 812 5.29 -19.55 -28.30
C PHE A 812 3.93 -19.83 -28.91
N THR A 813 3.42 -21.03 -28.62
CA THR A 813 2.02 -21.37 -28.89
C THR A 813 1.20 -21.03 -27.66
N VAL A 814 0.18 -20.19 -27.81
CA VAL A 814 -0.78 -19.91 -26.73
C VAL A 814 -1.52 -21.20 -26.41
N ALA A 815 -1.63 -21.50 -25.12
CA ALA A 815 -2.29 -22.72 -24.70
C ALA A 815 -3.81 -22.61 -24.91
N PRO A 816 -4.48 -23.66 -25.43
CA PRO A 816 -5.93 -23.61 -25.62
C PRO A 816 -6.68 -23.68 -24.27
N ASN A 817 -7.62 -22.74 -24.04
CA ASN A 817 -8.44 -22.57 -22.81
C ASN A 817 -7.58 -22.38 -21.54
N GLY A 818 -6.67 -21.40 -21.53
CA GLY A 818 -5.79 -21.12 -20.39
C GLY A 818 -4.85 -22.26 -19.96
N GLY A 819 -4.58 -23.23 -20.84
CA GLY A 819 -3.89 -24.49 -20.47
C GLY A 819 -2.37 -24.38 -20.26
N GLY A 820 -1.89 -23.81 -19.16
CA GLY A 820 -0.46 -23.67 -18.85
C GLY A 820 -0.12 -23.93 -17.38
N ALA A 821 1.14 -23.73 -17.00
CA ALA A 821 1.49 -23.63 -15.58
C ALA A 821 1.20 -22.18 -15.15
N GLY A 822 0.11 -22.01 -14.42
CA GLY A 822 -0.33 -20.69 -13.94
C GLY A 822 0.55 -20.14 -12.82
N LEU A 823 0.29 -18.89 -12.46
CA LEU A 823 0.78 -18.29 -11.23
C LEU A 823 -0.11 -18.72 -10.06
N LEU A 824 0.48 -18.90 -8.88
CA LEU A 824 -0.31 -18.95 -7.66
C LEU A 824 -0.85 -17.55 -7.34
N PRO A 825 -2.02 -17.42 -6.69
CA PRO A 825 -2.47 -16.13 -6.18
C PRO A 825 -1.46 -15.51 -5.22
N ASP A 826 -1.59 -14.22 -4.95
CA ASP A 826 -0.76 -13.54 -3.97
C ASP A 826 -0.97 -14.13 -2.54
N PRO A 827 0.09 -14.34 -1.73
CA PRO A 827 -0.04 -14.84 -0.37
C PRO A 827 -0.99 -14.04 0.53
N LEU A 828 -1.02 -12.71 0.38
CA LEU A 828 -1.91 -11.82 1.13
C LEU A 828 -3.35 -11.89 0.62
N LEU A 829 -3.58 -12.17 -0.67
CA LEU A 829 -4.93 -12.43 -1.18
C LEU A 829 -5.53 -13.67 -0.50
N LEU A 830 -4.76 -14.76 -0.42
CA LEU A 830 -5.20 -15.96 0.29
C LEU A 830 -5.37 -15.69 1.80
N ALA A 831 -4.49 -14.91 2.41
CA ALA A 831 -4.61 -14.57 3.82
C ALA A 831 -5.80 -13.66 4.14
N ALA A 832 -6.23 -12.79 3.21
CA ALA A 832 -7.46 -12.02 3.34
C ALA A 832 -8.69 -12.94 3.23
N LYS A 833 -8.75 -13.79 2.20
CA LYS A 833 -9.86 -14.74 2.00
C LYS A 833 -10.07 -15.61 3.24
N TYR A 834 -9.00 -16.22 3.77
CA TYR A 834 -9.09 -17.13 4.91
C TYR A 834 -9.03 -16.44 6.28
N GLY A 835 -8.56 -15.19 6.35
CA GLY A 835 -8.40 -14.44 7.60
C GLY A 835 -9.53 -13.44 7.89
N GLY A 836 -10.38 -13.14 6.91
CA GLY A 836 -11.37 -12.06 6.98
C GLY A 836 -12.83 -12.46 6.73
N PHE A 837 -13.09 -13.70 6.33
CA PHE A 837 -14.42 -14.19 5.96
C PHE A 837 -15.41 -14.28 7.14
N ILE A 838 -16.70 -14.28 6.82
CA ILE A 838 -17.81 -14.47 7.76
C ILE A 838 -18.37 -15.87 7.53
N ASP A 839 -18.00 -16.81 8.38
CA ASP A 839 -18.52 -18.19 8.32
C ASP A 839 -20.04 -18.22 8.60
N SER A 840 -20.82 -18.29 7.52
CA SER A 840 -22.28 -18.23 7.60
C SER A 840 -22.88 -19.62 7.77
N ASN A 841 -22.10 -20.68 7.54
CA ASN A 841 -22.58 -22.06 7.50
C ASN A 841 -21.96 -22.98 8.58
N GLY A 842 -20.97 -22.49 9.32
CA GLY A 842 -20.36 -23.14 10.48
C GLY A 842 -19.34 -24.23 10.12
N ASN A 843 -18.72 -24.16 8.94
CA ASN A 843 -17.74 -25.15 8.47
C ASN A 843 -16.28 -24.68 8.61
N ASP A 844 -16.04 -23.49 9.15
CA ASP A 844 -14.73 -22.85 9.27
C ASP A 844 -13.98 -22.70 7.92
N LEU A 845 -14.67 -22.64 6.78
CA LEU A 845 -14.09 -22.47 5.44
C LEU A 845 -14.79 -21.35 4.66
N PRO A 846 -14.05 -20.52 3.89
CA PRO A 846 -14.65 -19.54 2.98
C PRO A 846 -15.11 -20.22 1.67
N ASP A 847 -16.05 -21.15 1.75
CA ASP A 847 -16.51 -21.95 0.61
C ASP A 847 -17.74 -21.37 -0.12
N LEU A 848 -18.40 -20.38 0.47
CA LEU A 848 -19.46 -19.61 -0.16
C LEU A 848 -18.98 -18.20 -0.50
N LYS A 849 -19.23 -17.75 -1.73
CA LYS A 849 -18.85 -16.40 -2.19
C LYS A 849 -19.37 -15.29 -1.25
N ASP A 850 -20.60 -15.43 -0.78
CA ASP A 850 -21.25 -14.48 0.14
C ASP A 850 -20.53 -14.35 1.51
N GLU A 851 -19.60 -15.25 1.85
CA GLU A 851 -18.84 -15.21 3.11
C GLU A 851 -17.59 -14.33 3.01
N TYR A 852 -17.06 -14.10 1.81
CA TYR A 852 -15.79 -13.40 1.63
C TYR A 852 -15.79 -12.32 0.55
N ASP A 853 -16.77 -12.28 -0.36
CA ASP A 853 -16.82 -11.35 -1.49
C ASP A 853 -18.27 -10.92 -1.77
N ILE A 854 -18.66 -9.80 -1.16
CA ILE A 854 -19.97 -9.16 -1.33
C ILE A 854 -19.86 -7.67 -1.66
N ARG A 855 -18.65 -7.11 -1.68
CA ARG A 855 -18.34 -5.71 -1.96
C ARG A 855 -17.42 -5.60 -3.16
N ASP A 856 -17.48 -4.46 -3.83
CA ASP A 856 -16.46 -4.07 -4.80
C ASP A 856 -15.23 -3.46 -4.09
N THR A 857 -14.16 -3.24 -4.84
CA THR A 857 -12.94 -2.52 -4.40
C THR A 857 -13.18 -1.15 -3.76
N SER A 858 -14.33 -0.50 -3.98
CA SER A 858 -14.70 0.76 -3.31
C SER A 858 -15.33 0.55 -1.92
N GLY A 859 -15.53 -0.71 -1.52
CA GLY A 859 -16.24 -1.11 -0.31
C GLY A 859 -17.76 -1.10 -0.47
N THR A 860 -18.29 -0.86 -1.67
CA THR A 860 -19.73 -0.80 -1.94
C THR A 860 -20.27 -2.20 -2.15
N LYS A 861 -21.39 -2.56 -1.52
CA LYS A 861 -22.02 -3.88 -1.73
C LYS A 861 -22.52 -4.02 -3.17
N VAL A 862 -22.04 -5.04 -3.87
CA VAL A 862 -22.45 -5.35 -5.25
C VAL A 862 -23.02 -6.77 -5.33
N PRO A 863 -24.15 -7.00 -6.05
CA PRO A 863 -24.70 -8.34 -6.18
C PRO A 863 -23.70 -9.30 -6.84
N GLY A 864 -23.29 -10.31 -6.10
CA GLY A 864 -22.37 -11.35 -6.60
C GLY A 864 -20.89 -11.02 -6.46
N GLY A 865 -20.52 -9.93 -5.77
CA GLY A 865 -19.11 -9.60 -5.50
C GLY A 865 -18.34 -9.14 -6.74
N ASP A 866 -17.06 -8.84 -6.58
CA ASP A 866 -16.14 -8.45 -7.67
C ASP A 866 -15.04 -9.48 -7.97
N GLY A 867 -15.07 -10.64 -7.29
CA GLY A 867 -14.07 -11.70 -7.42
C GLY A 867 -12.91 -11.56 -6.42
N ILE A 868 -12.83 -10.44 -5.71
CA ILE A 868 -11.75 -10.14 -4.77
C ILE A 868 -12.30 -10.23 -3.33
N PRO A 869 -11.58 -10.84 -2.38
CA PRO A 869 -12.04 -10.86 -0.99
C PRO A 869 -12.23 -9.44 -0.43
N ASP A 870 -13.34 -9.19 0.28
CA ASP A 870 -13.73 -7.90 0.91
C ASP A 870 -12.66 -7.29 1.84
N THR A 871 -11.70 -8.12 2.27
CA THR A 871 -10.61 -7.78 3.19
C THR A 871 -9.24 -7.71 2.50
N TYR A 872 -9.19 -7.87 1.18
CA TYR A 872 -8.01 -7.70 0.34
C TYR A 872 -8.08 -6.38 -0.43
N PHE A 873 -7.00 -5.61 -0.38
CA PHE A 873 -6.91 -4.33 -1.08
C PHE A 873 -5.61 -4.29 -1.87
N PHE A 874 -5.71 -4.45 -3.18
CA PHE A 874 -4.59 -4.27 -4.09
C PHE A 874 -4.56 -2.82 -4.59
N VAL A 875 -3.42 -2.16 -4.42
CA VAL A 875 -3.33 -0.72 -4.61
C VAL A 875 -2.27 -0.39 -5.66
N THR A 876 -2.72 0.01 -6.85
CA THR A 876 -1.89 0.48 -7.96
C THR A 876 -1.69 1.99 -7.95
N ASN A 877 -2.67 2.75 -7.44
CA ASN A 877 -2.59 4.20 -7.33
C ASN A 877 -2.63 4.67 -5.86
N PRO A 878 -1.92 5.76 -5.51
CA PRO A 878 -1.93 6.35 -4.17
C PRO A 878 -3.28 6.79 -3.60
N SER A 879 -4.24 7.26 -4.41
CA SER A 879 -5.55 7.72 -3.91
C SER A 879 -6.41 6.56 -3.40
N ALA A 880 -6.41 5.44 -4.12
CA ALA A 880 -7.10 4.22 -3.74
C ALA A 880 -6.55 3.63 -2.43
N LEU A 881 -5.30 3.92 -2.06
CA LEU A 881 -4.75 3.51 -0.77
C LEU A 881 -5.50 4.15 0.42
N GLU A 882 -5.84 5.45 0.31
CA GLU A 882 -6.55 6.14 1.38
C GLU A 882 -7.97 5.57 1.51
N ASP A 883 -8.65 5.40 0.37
CA ASP A 883 -10.01 4.86 0.32
C ASP A 883 -10.04 3.41 0.82
N ALA A 884 -9.07 2.57 0.44
CA ALA A 884 -8.93 1.20 0.91
C ALA A 884 -8.75 1.12 2.43
N LEU A 885 -7.81 1.88 3.00
CA LEU A 885 -7.57 1.87 4.44
C LEU A 885 -8.75 2.46 5.22
N ARG A 886 -9.42 3.47 4.68
CA ARG A 886 -10.66 4.03 5.23
C ARG A 886 -11.76 2.97 5.26
N ALA A 887 -11.97 2.25 4.15
CA ALA A 887 -12.92 1.15 4.07
C ALA A 887 -12.60 0.04 5.09
N VAL A 888 -11.32 -0.32 5.28
CA VAL A 888 -10.89 -1.26 6.34
C VAL A 888 -11.35 -0.79 7.72
N PHE A 889 -11.05 0.46 8.09
CA PHE A 889 -11.40 0.97 9.42
C PHE A 889 -12.90 1.14 9.63
N ASP A 890 -13.64 1.50 8.58
CA ASP A 890 -15.11 1.52 8.62
C ASP A 890 -15.67 0.10 8.82
N GLN A 891 -15.15 -0.90 8.11
CA GLN A 891 -15.54 -2.31 8.30
C GLN A 891 -15.25 -2.82 9.73
N VAL A 892 -14.11 -2.44 10.32
CA VAL A 892 -13.77 -2.78 11.71
C VAL A 892 -14.84 -2.24 12.68
N ILE A 893 -15.31 -1.01 12.47
CA ILE A 893 -16.35 -0.39 13.29
C ILE A 893 -17.72 -1.06 13.06
N GLU A 894 -18.06 -1.36 11.81
CA GLU A 894 -19.31 -2.04 11.44
C GLU A 894 -19.45 -3.41 12.14
N ARG A 895 -18.39 -4.22 12.14
CA ARG A 895 -18.41 -5.57 12.76
C ARG A 895 -18.67 -5.54 14.27
N VAL A 896 -18.16 -4.53 14.96
CA VAL A 896 -18.29 -4.35 16.42
C VAL A 896 -19.69 -3.84 16.81
N ALA A 897 -20.34 -3.07 15.94
CA ALA A 897 -21.65 -2.48 16.23
C ALA A 897 -22.84 -3.45 16.12
N SER A 898 -22.62 -4.70 15.70
CA SER A 898 -23.68 -5.69 15.45
C SER A 898 -24.33 -6.31 16.71
N GLY A 899 -23.88 -5.95 17.92
CA GLY A 899 -24.45 -6.44 19.17
C GLY A 899 -24.83 -5.33 20.16
N THR A 900 -26.10 -4.91 20.20
CA THR A 900 -26.62 -4.20 21.39
C THR A 900 -27.63 -5.03 22.15
N ALA A 901 -27.27 -5.38 23.38
CA ALA A 901 -28.18 -5.95 24.37
C ALA A 901 -29.06 -4.84 24.98
N ALA A 902 -30.34 -5.16 25.17
CA ALA A 902 -31.32 -4.31 25.81
C ALA A 902 -30.89 -3.92 27.25
N ALA A 903 -30.78 -2.63 27.55
CA ALA A 903 -30.59 -2.15 28.91
C ALA A 903 -31.91 -2.26 29.70
N VAL A 904 -32.03 -3.24 30.60
CA VAL A 904 -33.11 -3.29 31.60
C VAL A 904 -32.59 -2.74 32.93
N VAL A 905 -32.97 -1.52 33.27
CA VAL A 905 -32.87 -1.03 34.66
C VAL A 905 -34.14 -1.46 35.40
N ALA A 906 -34.09 -2.57 36.11
CA ALA A 906 -35.11 -2.92 37.09
C ALA A 906 -34.46 -3.11 38.47
N ASN A 907 -34.14 -1.98 39.14
CA ASN A 907 -34.00 -2.03 40.59
C ASN A 907 -35.41 -2.23 41.17
N SER A 908 -35.73 -3.48 41.54
CA SER A 908 -37.02 -3.90 42.07
C SER A 908 -37.49 -3.04 43.27
N GLN A 909 -38.75 -2.59 43.26
CA GLN A 909 -39.83 -3.14 44.12
C GLN A 909 -41.12 -2.31 43.96
N GLU A 910 -42.20 -3.02 43.57
CA GLU A 910 -43.63 -2.66 43.61
C GLU A 910 -44.06 -1.29 43.05
N GLY A 911 -44.54 -1.30 41.80
CA GLY A 911 -45.24 -0.17 41.18
C GLY A 911 -45.57 -0.46 39.72
N THR A 912 -46.68 0.10 39.22
CA THR A 912 -46.98 0.10 37.77
C THR A 912 -45.96 0.98 37.06
N GLY A 913 -45.31 0.44 36.02
CA GLY A 913 -44.27 1.14 35.25
C GLY A 913 -44.25 0.74 33.78
N ALA A 914 -43.22 1.19 33.06
CA ALA A 914 -42.95 0.76 31.69
C ALA A 914 -41.44 0.48 31.52
N VAL A 915 -41.11 -0.55 30.75
CA VAL A 915 -39.77 -0.90 30.28
C VAL A 915 -39.64 -0.42 28.85
N PHE A 916 -38.56 0.30 28.54
CA PHE A 916 -38.25 0.72 27.19
C PHE A 916 -37.03 -0.06 26.71
N GLN A 917 -37.16 -0.74 25.57
CA GLN A 917 -36.12 -1.44 24.87
C GLN A 917 -35.81 -0.70 23.58
N ALA A 918 -34.61 -0.13 23.46
CA ALA A 918 -34.12 0.43 22.21
C ALA A 918 -33.24 -0.60 21.50
N LEU A 919 -33.45 -0.77 20.20
CA LEU A 919 -32.56 -1.47 19.28
C LEU A 919 -32.11 -0.45 18.24
N TYR A 920 -30.83 -0.47 17.88
CA TYR A 920 -30.25 0.52 16.99
C TYR A 920 -29.42 -0.16 15.90
N ASP A 921 -29.64 0.27 14.66
CA ASP A 921 -28.93 -0.14 13.44
C ASP A 921 -28.11 1.07 12.94
N PRO A 922 -26.76 0.99 12.89
CA PRO A 922 -25.91 2.09 12.42
C PRO A 922 -26.25 2.53 11.00
N VAL A 923 -26.52 1.56 10.12
CA VAL A 923 -26.93 1.74 8.74
C VAL A 923 -27.98 0.68 8.42
N LYS A 924 -29.10 1.09 7.82
CA LYS A 924 -30.11 0.18 7.29
C LYS A 924 -30.45 0.55 5.86
N SER A 925 -30.34 -0.42 4.96
CA SER A 925 -30.61 -0.24 3.54
C SER A 925 -31.97 -0.84 3.18
N ASP A 926 -32.72 -0.16 2.33
CA ASP A 926 -33.93 -0.74 1.73
C ASP A 926 -33.59 -1.59 0.48
N ASN A 927 -34.58 -2.30 -0.06
CA ASN A 927 -34.42 -3.14 -1.26
C ASN A 927 -34.11 -2.32 -2.56
N LEU A 928 -34.00 -1.00 -2.45
CA LEU A 928 -33.65 -0.09 -3.54
C LEU A 928 -32.25 0.52 -3.33
N GLY A 929 -31.50 0.09 -2.31
CA GLY A 929 -30.16 0.58 -2.00
C GLY A 929 -30.13 1.95 -1.32
N ASN A 930 -31.26 2.46 -0.83
CA ASN A 930 -31.27 3.70 -0.05
C ASN A 930 -30.87 3.41 1.38
N GLU A 931 -29.87 4.12 1.87
CA GLU A 931 -29.35 3.93 3.22
C GLU A 931 -29.87 4.99 4.18
N ALA A 932 -30.23 4.54 5.38
CA ALA A 932 -30.53 5.42 6.50
C ALA A 932 -29.54 5.13 7.63
N THR A 933 -28.75 6.14 7.98
CA THR A 933 -27.82 6.08 9.10
C THR A 933 -28.52 6.49 10.40
N TRP A 934 -28.09 5.91 11.51
CA TRP A 934 -28.69 6.15 12.83
C TRP A 934 -30.17 5.84 12.96
N MET A 935 -30.56 4.64 12.52
CA MET A 935 -31.94 4.16 12.61
C MET A 935 -32.11 3.23 13.82
N GLY A 936 -33.27 3.27 14.47
CA GLY A 936 -33.53 2.38 15.59
C GLY A 936 -35.01 2.15 15.82
N THR A 937 -35.32 1.11 16.57
CA THR A 937 -36.68 0.81 17.05
C THR A 937 -36.72 0.96 18.56
N LEU A 938 -37.79 1.59 19.07
CA LEU A 938 -38.05 1.69 20.49
C LEU A 938 -39.32 0.89 20.80
N HIS A 939 -39.16 -0.17 21.58
CA HIS A 939 -40.27 -0.98 22.07
C HIS A 939 -40.54 -0.64 23.53
N ALA A 940 -41.82 -0.57 23.92
CA ALA A 940 -42.23 -0.25 25.27
C ALA A 940 -43.16 -1.36 25.81
N LEU A 941 -42.82 -1.90 26.98
CA LEU A 941 -43.60 -2.92 27.68
C LEU A 941 -44.09 -2.36 29.01
N PHE A 942 -45.30 -2.72 29.44
CA PHE A 942 -45.77 -2.36 30.77
C PHE A 942 -45.15 -3.28 31.84
N VAL A 943 -45.03 -2.76 33.05
CA VAL A 943 -44.76 -3.54 34.26
C VAL A 943 -45.98 -3.43 35.17
N ASP A 944 -46.58 -4.55 35.52
CA ASP A 944 -47.71 -4.55 36.43
C ASP A 944 -47.27 -4.48 37.92
N PRO A 945 -48.19 -4.20 38.86
CA PRO A 945 -47.84 -4.13 40.29
C PRO A 945 -47.23 -5.40 40.88
N ALA A 946 -47.41 -6.56 40.24
CA ALA A 946 -46.82 -7.83 40.66
C ALA A 946 -45.43 -8.07 40.03
N GLY A 947 -44.94 -7.14 39.21
CA GLY A 947 -43.63 -7.18 38.58
C GLY A 947 -43.58 -7.94 37.27
N TYR A 948 -44.72 -8.33 36.69
CA TYR A 948 -44.73 -9.01 35.39
C TYR A 948 -44.62 -8.01 34.24
N LEU A 949 -43.85 -8.37 33.21
CA LEU A 949 -43.84 -7.66 31.93
C LEU A 949 -45.13 -7.94 31.17
N ARG A 950 -45.76 -6.89 30.64
CA ARG A 950 -47.06 -6.94 30.00
C ARG A 950 -47.01 -6.24 28.64
N GLU A 951 -47.44 -6.95 27.61
CA GLU A 951 -47.62 -6.37 26.27
C GLU A 951 -48.99 -5.70 26.18
N ASP A 952 -49.06 -4.52 25.58
CA ASP A 952 -50.33 -3.89 25.18
C ASP A 952 -50.91 -4.63 23.97
N SER A 953 -51.48 -5.82 24.18
CA SER A 953 -51.94 -6.67 23.09
C SER A 953 -53.18 -6.10 22.37
N ASN A 954 -53.79 -5.02 22.88
CA ASN A 954 -54.94 -4.37 22.27
C ASN A 954 -54.62 -2.98 21.68
N GLY A 955 -53.42 -2.44 21.92
CA GLY A 955 -52.92 -1.18 21.40
C GLY A 955 -53.67 0.06 21.90
N ASN A 956 -54.16 0.03 23.14
CA ASN A 956 -54.97 1.12 23.70
C ASN A 956 -54.19 2.08 24.63
N ASP A 957 -52.88 1.89 24.74
CA ASP A 957 -51.92 2.62 25.58
C ASP A 957 -52.25 2.56 27.08
N LYS A 958 -52.96 1.51 27.55
CA LYS A 958 -53.33 1.33 28.95
C LYS A 958 -53.13 -0.10 29.42
N LEU A 959 -52.43 -0.24 30.53
CA LEU A 959 -52.30 -1.52 31.21
C LEU A 959 -53.66 -2.05 31.71
N ASP A 960 -54.15 -3.09 31.06
CA ASP A 960 -55.40 -3.80 31.32
C ASP A 960 -55.17 -5.12 32.10
N ASN A 961 -56.25 -5.90 32.23
CA ASN A 961 -56.22 -7.21 32.89
C ASN A 961 -55.45 -8.26 32.07
N TYR A 962 -55.08 -9.38 32.71
CA TYR A 962 -54.26 -10.45 32.13
C TYR A 962 -54.83 -11.17 30.89
N ASN A 963 -56.14 -11.05 30.62
CA ASN A 963 -56.73 -11.61 29.39
C ASN A 963 -56.63 -10.65 28.20
N THR A 964 -56.37 -9.38 28.48
CA THR A 964 -56.31 -8.30 27.50
C THR A 964 -54.86 -7.98 27.20
N ASP A 965 -54.07 -7.70 28.23
CA ASP A 965 -52.63 -7.46 28.12
C ASP A 965 -51.90 -8.67 28.70
N LYS A 966 -51.25 -9.45 27.84
CA LYS A 966 -50.69 -10.73 28.26
C LYS A 966 -49.36 -10.54 28.98
N VAL A 967 -49.04 -11.50 29.85
CA VAL A 967 -47.70 -11.59 30.44
C VAL A 967 -46.75 -12.09 29.38
N ILE A 968 -45.63 -11.39 29.25
CA ILE A 968 -44.51 -11.84 28.43
C ILE A 968 -43.64 -12.73 29.32
N GLU A 969 -43.48 -13.98 28.92
CA GLU A 969 -42.50 -14.90 29.49
C GLU A 969 -41.32 -14.99 28.51
N ILE A 970 -40.14 -14.59 28.98
CA ILE A 970 -38.90 -14.71 28.23
C ILE A 970 -38.21 -15.97 28.74
N TYR A 971 -37.91 -16.90 27.84
CA TYR A 971 -37.10 -18.08 28.12
C TYR A 971 -36.03 -18.23 27.04
N PHE A 972 -34.92 -18.83 27.42
CA PHE A 972 -33.87 -19.25 26.50
C PHE A 972 -34.29 -20.58 25.89
N ASP A 973 -34.31 -20.67 24.56
CA ASP A 973 -34.54 -21.91 23.82
C ASP A 973 -33.17 -22.42 23.36
N GLU A 974 -32.81 -23.64 23.75
CA GLU A 974 -31.51 -24.27 23.40
C GLU A 974 -31.57 -24.99 22.05
N ASP A 975 -32.76 -25.13 21.45
CA ASP A 975 -33.02 -25.89 20.22
C ASP A 975 -33.32 -25.00 18.98
N LEU A 976 -33.15 -23.68 19.11
CA LEU A 976 -33.23 -22.65 18.05
C LEU A 976 -31.96 -21.81 18.07
#